data_AF-A0A162RXL9-F1
#
_entry.id   AF-A0A162RXL9-F1
#
_cell.length_a   1.000
_cell.length_b   1.000
_cell.length_c   1.000
_cell.angle_alpha   90.00
_cell.angle_beta   90.00
_cell.angle_gamma   90.00
#
_symmetry.space_group_name_H-M   'P 1'
#
loop_
_entity.id
_entity.type
_entity.pdbx_description
1 polymer ?
#
loop_
_entity_poly.entity_id
_entity_poly.type
_entity_poly.pdbx_seq_one_letter_code
_entity_poly.pdbx_strand_id
1 'polypeptide(L)'
;MHELYQLRSGKTVSVTVREQISTQTVSKKRENIRSHSTHWVIGKSEVENLATRVRLPLKSVILKRYLHFSQQNPSGSQSTRDMCKSIFEELKIIWKKANIPIKEDRDCIDCLVTLVNSWKAIKKLETKRRKNSKRVKAFIENIETLFDISAPDAFLQLKTSRQPGWKDDYEFLVNQRMCPQVGFMAGPDQKSIQLEKRQLARRRISNDAEIEKALEQSSDSSFSEDESIDEFVLPTRTSTPRQSSVSIEIPVRTLLKDTSMVTDRCQISIRSQLAIASKIITLGGGNLSDISISKSTAHRQRKRKREEAAKEIYNDWMKNKPPFVVVHWDSKLIVKQQGQSNERVSILVSGKPYLDTPKLLGVPIISDSTGLSQKNAVSDLLSTWKITESVIGLVFDTTASNTGIHRGCATLLEKELGRAIMWLACRHHIYELHVKHVWAAVIGETNSPIEPLMKRFQQDWNDLDRGTEGLCLFEWDGDEESDTFQQASKVLKWGENHLMACSFPREDYRELIELTVVYLGGKVPPPRIFHLRKPGAHHRARFMHIAIYALKMQLMSERFKMSQEELNQLKKLSDYIVLFHSIAFLRSRLAACAPVVDLQFICEMYRYRDVEKDVAEAAIASCHNHLWYLSEELVVLALFDEGLSHFWKTLMVKKLKNTPRPTSFSPTKPKMPQFDSTSIPNLIDLIGPRSWLIFDLLRCSNKQIEWMQFPSMDWELFEDYRDLKAFVCGLEVVNDSAERGVKMISDFKDIVDNEEQQQYLLQVIEKHRQEINLNGRKQDLCKI
;
A
#
# COMPACT_ATOMS: atom_id res chain seq x y z
N MET A 1 23.15 -48.51 9.69
CA MET A 1 22.23 -48.55 10.84
C MET A 1 21.07 -47.62 10.53
N HIS A 2 19.85 -48.04 10.78
CA HIS A 2 18.61 -47.40 10.31
C HIS A 2 18.49 -45.94 10.75
N GLU A 3 18.27 -45.04 9.78
CA GLU A 3 17.70 -43.72 10.01
C GLU A 3 16.28 -43.69 9.43
N LEU A 4 15.31 -43.30 10.26
CA LEU A 4 13.94 -42.95 9.89
C LEU A 4 13.80 -41.47 10.19
N TYR A 5 13.43 -40.62 9.22
CA TYR A 5 12.50 -39.51 9.44
C TYR A 5 11.73 -39.14 8.16
N GLN A 6 10.53 -38.60 8.38
CA GLN A 6 9.35 -38.55 7.53
C GLN A 6 9.34 -37.39 6.51
N LEU A 7 8.68 -37.60 5.36
CA LEU A 7 8.19 -36.55 4.47
C LEU A 7 6.67 -36.38 4.58
N ARG A 8 6.19 -35.14 4.35
CA ARG A 8 4.80 -34.66 4.43
C ARG A 8 3.84 -35.38 3.47
N SER A 9 3.49 -36.62 3.76
CA SER A 9 2.14 -37.18 3.56
C SER A 9 2.17 -38.57 4.18
N GLY A 10 1.31 -38.81 5.17
CA GLY A 10 1.30 -40.02 6.00
C GLY A 10 0.88 -41.29 5.26
N LYS A 11 1.71 -41.78 4.34
CA LYS A 11 1.64 -43.14 3.79
C LYS A 11 3.05 -43.73 3.67
N THR A 12 3.37 -44.67 4.54
CA THR A 12 4.52 -45.56 4.45
C THR A 12 4.32 -46.55 3.31
N VAL A 13 5.19 -46.52 2.30
CA VAL A 13 5.31 -47.59 1.31
C VAL A 13 6.76 -48.05 1.31
N SER A 14 6.98 -49.30 1.74
CA SER A 14 8.23 -50.03 1.52
C SER A 14 8.23 -50.56 0.09
N VAL A 15 9.22 -50.19 -0.72
CA VAL A 15 9.46 -50.85 -2.01
C VAL A 15 10.88 -51.39 -2.02
N THR A 16 10.98 -52.69 -1.79
CA THR A 16 12.14 -53.52 -2.08
C THR A 16 12.14 -53.78 -3.59
N VAL A 17 13.12 -53.27 -4.34
CA VAL A 17 13.30 -53.69 -5.74
C VAL A 17 14.43 -54.72 -5.80
N ARG A 18 14.00 -55.98 -5.93
CA ARG A 18 14.81 -57.14 -6.33
C ARG A 18 15.29 -56.94 -7.77
N GLU A 19 16.54 -57.27 -8.01
CA GLU A 19 17.07 -57.53 -9.36
C GLU A 19 16.26 -58.66 -10.02
N GLN A 20 15.72 -58.40 -11.22
CA GLN A 20 15.33 -59.45 -12.14
C GLN A 20 15.97 -59.19 -13.51
N ILE A 21 16.82 -60.15 -13.85
CA ILE A 21 17.49 -60.38 -15.12
C ILE A 21 16.45 -60.67 -16.19
N SER A 22 16.58 -60.05 -17.36
CA SER A 22 15.97 -60.51 -18.60
C SER A 22 17.03 -60.46 -19.71
N THR A 23 17.41 -61.64 -20.15
CA THR A 23 18.38 -61.92 -21.22
C THR A 23 17.73 -61.75 -22.59
N GLN A 24 18.30 -60.90 -23.45
CA GLN A 24 18.26 -61.11 -24.89
C GLN A 24 19.69 -61.17 -25.45
N THR A 25 20.01 -62.34 -25.97
CA THR A 25 21.21 -62.72 -26.70
C THR A 25 21.40 -61.87 -27.95
N VAL A 26 22.50 -61.10 -27.99
CA VAL A 26 23.10 -60.60 -29.23
C VAL A 26 24.57 -61.02 -29.25
N SER A 27 24.85 -61.99 -30.13
CA SER A 27 26.12 -62.22 -30.84
C SER A 27 27.40 -61.74 -30.15
N LYS A 28 28.17 -62.70 -29.60
CA LYS A 28 29.59 -62.56 -29.22
C LYS A 28 30.41 -61.91 -30.36
N LYS A 29 30.64 -60.60 -30.29
CA LYS A 29 31.86 -60.02 -30.83
C LYS A 29 32.91 -60.10 -29.73
N ARG A 30 33.94 -60.91 -29.98
CA ARG A 30 35.11 -61.13 -29.13
C ARG A 30 35.53 -59.83 -28.43
N GLU A 31 35.49 -59.83 -27.11
CA GLU A 31 36.21 -58.86 -26.29
C GLU A 31 37.67 -58.86 -26.73
N ASN A 32 38.18 -57.70 -27.09
CA ASN A 32 39.62 -57.50 -27.24
C ASN A 32 40.19 -57.28 -25.83
N ILE A 33 40.47 -58.38 -25.11
CA ILE A 33 40.97 -58.42 -23.71
C ILE A 33 42.45 -57.97 -23.64
N ARG A 34 42.83 -56.87 -24.30
CA ARG A 34 44.25 -56.44 -24.39
C ARG A 34 44.55 -54.98 -24.07
N SER A 35 43.67 -54.20 -23.42
CA SER A 35 44.03 -52.78 -23.13
C SER A 35 43.56 -52.14 -21.82
N HIS A 36 43.03 -52.87 -20.82
CA HIS A 36 42.63 -52.25 -19.55
C HIS A 36 43.81 -52.04 -18.59
N SER A 37 44.63 -51.02 -18.89
CA SER A 37 45.63 -50.49 -17.96
C SER A 37 44.93 -49.78 -16.80
N THR A 38 44.94 -50.39 -15.61
CA THR A 38 44.53 -49.74 -14.35
C THR A 38 45.59 -48.71 -13.95
N HIS A 39 45.21 -47.43 -13.94
CA HIS A 39 46.13 -46.38 -13.48
C HIS A 39 46.16 -46.33 -11.96
N TRP A 40 47.35 -46.35 -11.35
CA TRP A 40 47.55 -46.45 -9.90
C TRP A 40 46.88 -45.35 -9.03
N VAL A 41 46.53 -44.19 -9.61
CA VAL A 41 45.82 -43.08 -8.90
C VAL A 41 44.32 -43.04 -9.18
N ILE A 42 43.91 -43.25 -10.44
CA ILE A 42 42.53 -42.99 -10.87
C ILE A 42 41.75 -44.30 -11.11
N GLY A 43 42.40 -45.46 -11.03
CA GLY A 43 41.78 -46.77 -11.21
C GLY A 43 41.47 -47.11 -12.67
N LYS A 44 40.39 -47.87 -12.87
CA LYS A 44 39.88 -48.26 -14.20
C LYS A 44 39.24 -47.07 -14.91
N SER A 45 39.32 -47.05 -16.24
CA SER A 45 38.65 -46.05 -17.11
C SER A 45 37.13 -46.11 -16.96
N GLU A 46 36.46 -44.96 -17.09
CA GLU A 46 34.99 -44.85 -17.00
C GLU A 46 34.36 -44.94 -18.38
N VAL A 47 33.63 -46.05 -18.64
CA VAL A 47 32.96 -46.31 -19.92
C VAL A 47 31.59 -45.63 -19.98
N GLU A 48 30.97 -45.37 -18.83
CA GLU A 48 29.67 -44.72 -18.75
C GLU A 48 29.73 -43.22 -19.08
N ASN A 49 28.73 -42.73 -19.81
CA ASN A 49 28.60 -41.33 -20.17
C ASN A 49 28.21 -40.49 -18.94
N LEU A 50 28.90 -39.37 -18.71
CA LEU A 50 28.67 -38.52 -17.53
C LEU A 50 27.24 -37.96 -17.46
N ALA A 51 26.57 -37.80 -18.61
CA ALA A 51 25.21 -37.29 -18.70
C ALA A 51 24.13 -38.19 -18.05
N THR A 52 24.44 -39.47 -17.80
CA THR A 52 23.51 -40.45 -17.22
C THR A 52 23.51 -40.46 -15.69
N ARG A 53 24.44 -39.72 -15.06
CA ARG A 53 24.59 -39.72 -13.61
C ARG A 53 23.51 -38.88 -12.91
N VAL A 54 23.25 -39.24 -11.66
CA VAL A 54 22.29 -38.58 -10.75
C VAL A 54 22.95 -37.58 -9.78
N ARG A 55 24.30 -37.49 -9.79
CA ARG A 55 25.11 -36.56 -8.98
C ARG A 55 26.09 -35.81 -9.84
N LEU A 56 26.48 -34.61 -9.43
CA LEU A 56 27.46 -33.82 -10.17
C LEU A 56 28.86 -34.49 -10.11
N PRO A 57 29.57 -34.65 -11.24
CA PRO A 57 30.78 -35.48 -11.27
C PRO A 57 31.94 -34.93 -10.43
N LEU A 58 32.57 -35.83 -9.66
CA LEU A 58 33.86 -35.57 -9.02
C LEU A 58 34.99 -35.49 -10.05
N LYS A 59 36.07 -34.82 -9.69
CA LYS A 59 37.29 -34.72 -10.52
C LYS A 59 37.87 -36.09 -10.88
N SER A 60 37.81 -37.06 -9.96
CA SER A 60 38.24 -38.44 -10.19
C SER A 60 37.46 -39.13 -11.31
N VAL A 61 36.15 -38.92 -11.37
CA VAL A 61 35.26 -39.49 -12.40
C VAL A 61 35.59 -38.91 -13.78
N ILE A 62 35.81 -37.59 -13.84
CA ILE A 62 36.19 -36.91 -15.08
C ILE A 62 37.53 -37.41 -15.61
N LEU A 63 38.51 -37.63 -14.72
CA LEU A 63 39.80 -38.18 -15.12
C LEU A 63 39.70 -39.63 -15.61
N LYS A 64 38.82 -40.45 -15.01
CA LYS A 64 38.53 -41.79 -15.51
C LYS A 64 37.86 -41.76 -16.89
N ARG A 65 36.98 -40.79 -17.14
CA ARG A 65 36.34 -40.57 -18.45
C ARG A 65 37.37 -40.11 -19.49
N TYR A 66 38.28 -39.21 -19.12
CA TYR A 66 39.40 -38.81 -19.98
C TYR A 66 40.33 -39.98 -20.32
N LEU A 67 40.63 -40.85 -19.35
CA LEU A 67 41.42 -42.07 -19.60
C LEU A 67 40.76 -42.97 -20.65
N HIS A 68 39.42 -43.09 -20.64
CA HIS A 68 38.67 -43.85 -21.64
C HIS A 68 38.84 -43.27 -23.05
N PHE A 69 38.60 -41.96 -23.23
CA PHE A 69 38.81 -41.28 -24.51
C PHE A 69 40.27 -41.38 -25.00
N SER A 70 41.23 -41.31 -24.07
CA SER A 70 42.66 -41.46 -24.40
C SER A 70 43.03 -42.88 -24.81
N GLN A 71 42.34 -43.91 -24.31
CA GLN A 71 42.57 -45.32 -24.69
C GLN A 71 41.94 -45.67 -26.04
N GLN A 72 40.85 -44.99 -26.41
CA GLN A 72 40.19 -45.16 -27.72
C GLN A 72 40.90 -44.43 -28.87
N ASN A 73 41.83 -43.51 -28.55
CA ASN A 73 42.62 -42.76 -29.53
C ASN A 73 44.14 -43.08 -29.44
N PRO A 74 44.58 -44.33 -29.70
CA PRO A 74 45.98 -44.72 -29.57
C PRO A 74 46.93 -44.07 -30.61
N SER A 75 46.39 -43.58 -31.73
CA SER A 75 47.13 -42.94 -32.82
C SER A 75 47.43 -41.44 -32.61
N GLY A 76 46.98 -40.83 -31.51
CA GLY A 76 47.27 -39.43 -31.18
C GLY A 76 46.55 -38.38 -32.05
N SER A 77 45.53 -38.78 -32.81
CA SER A 77 44.80 -37.91 -33.75
C SER A 77 43.97 -36.79 -33.10
N GLN A 78 43.55 -36.95 -31.84
CA GLN A 78 42.80 -35.93 -31.11
C GLN A 78 43.68 -35.22 -30.08
N SER A 79 43.64 -33.89 -30.07
CA SER A 79 44.37 -33.11 -29.07
C SER A 79 43.77 -33.30 -27.67
N THR A 80 44.55 -32.96 -26.63
CA THR A 80 44.03 -32.96 -25.25
C THR A 80 42.83 -32.05 -25.09
N ARG A 81 42.83 -30.93 -25.80
CA ARG A 81 41.74 -29.95 -25.75
C ARG A 81 40.48 -30.49 -26.42
N ASP A 82 40.61 -31.24 -27.52
CA ASP A 82 39.44 -31.80 -28.21
C ASP A 82 38.77 -32.92 -27.42
N MET A 83 39.55 -33.78 -26.75
CA MET A 83 38.99 -34.73 -25.79
C MET A 83 38.30 -34.04 -24.61
N CYS A 84 38.86 -32.94 -24.10
CA CYS A 84 38.19 -32.15 -23.05
C CYS A 84 36.89 -31.50 -23.55
N LYS A 85 36.81 -31.07 -24.82
CA LYS A 85 35.54 -30.58 -25.42
C LYS A 85 34.48 -31.67 -25.44
N SER A 86 34.83 -32.88 -25.88
CA SER A 86 33.87 -34.01 -25.89
C SER A 86 33.36 -34.35 -24.48
N ILE A 87 34.22 -34.30 -23.47
CA ILE A 87 33.82 -34.51 -22.06
C ILE A 87 32.97 -33.33 -21.55
N PHE A 88 33.27 -32.11 -21.97
CA PHE A 88 32.49 -30.94 -21.62
C PHE A 88 31.05 -31.02 -22.14
N GLU A 89 30.83 -31.53 -23.36
CA GLU A 89 29.46 -31.75 -23.87
C GLU A 89 28.66 -32.72 -22.98
N GLU A 90 29.30 -33.77 -22.44
CA GLU A 90 28.63 -34.66 -21.47
C GLU A 90 28.36 -33.94 -20.13
N LEU A 91 29.29 -33.12 -19.67
CA LEU A 91 29.15 -32.33 -18.42
C LEU A 91 28.04 -31.27 -18.54
N LYS A 92 27.95 -30.60 -19.69
CA LYS A 92 26.94 -29.57 -19.93
C LYS A 92 25.53 -30.12 -19.78
N ILE A 93 25.29 -31.36 -20.20
CA ILE A 93 24.00 -32.03 -20.05
C ILE A 93 23.65 -32.26 -18.58
N ILE A 94 24.58 -32.79 -17.78
CA ILE A 94 24.28 -33.08 -16.36
C ILE A 94 24.15 -31.80 -15.52
N TRP A 95 24.94 -30.78 -15.79
CA TRP A 95 24.81 -29.49 -15.12
C TRP A 95 23.53 -28.75 -15.51
N LYS A 96 23.10 -28.89 -16.77
CA LYS A 96 21.78 -28.41 -17.22
C LYS A 96 20.63 -29.16 -16.53
N LYS A 97 20.74 -30.49 -16.33
CA LYS A 97 19.75 -31.28 -15.57
C LYS A 97 19.63 -30.82 -14.12
N ALA A 98 20.73 -30.37 -13.52
CA ALA A 98 20.76 -29.84 -12.16
C ALA A 98 20.27 -28.38 -12.05
N ASN A 99 19.90 -27.74 -13.17
CA ASN A 99 19.46 -26.34 -13.23
C ASN A 99 20.45 -25.32 -12.64
N ILE A 100 21.75 -25.65 -12.58
CA ILE A 100 22.78 -24.77 -12.01
C ILE A 100 23.47 -23.97 -13.13
N PRO A 101 23.51 -22.63 -13.04
CA PRO A 101 24.26 -21.80 -13.98
C PRO A 101 25.75 -22.15 -13.97
N ILE A 102 26.35 -22.27 -15.15
CA ILE A 102 27.78 -22.61 -15.33
C ILE A 102 28.57 -21.41 -15.84
N LYS A 103 29.90 -21.46 -15.69
CA LYS A 103 30.83 -20.49 -16.30
C LYS A 103 30.78 -20.57 -17.83
N GLU A 104 31.37 -19.58 -18.50
CA GLU A 104 31.55 -19.60 -19.95
C GLU A 104 32.20 -20.91 -20.43
N ASP A 105 31.73 -21.43 -21.57
CA ASP A 105 32.16 -22.74 -22.11
C ASP A 105 33.69 -22.84 -22.21
N ARG A 106 34.34 -21.73 -22.61
CA ARG A 106 35.81 -21.63 -22.72
C ARG A 106 36.49 -21.88 -21.37
N ASP A 107 36.01 -21.25 -20.31
CA ASP A 107 36.60 -21.35 -18.97
C ASP A 107 36.40 -22.74 -18.38
N CYS A 108 35.25 -23.36 -18.64
CA CYS A 108 34.98 -24.74 -18.24
C CYS A 108 35.95 -25.72 -18.92
N ILE A 109 36.20 -25.55 -20.22
CA ILE A 109 37.16 -26.38 -20.97
C ILE A 109 38.59 -26.14 -20.46
N ASP A 110 38.97 -24.89 -20.17
CA ASP A 110 40.30 -24.56 -19.63
C ASP A 110 40.50 -25.18 -18.23
N CYS A 111 39.46 -25.23 -17.39
CA CYS A 111 39.47 -25.94 -16.12
C CYS A 111 39.68 -27.46 -16.31
N LEU A 112 39.02 -28.08 -17.31
CA LEU A 112 39.22 -29.50 -17.65
C LEU A 112 40.64 -29.79 -18.11
N VAL A 113 41.17 -28.96 -19.02
CA VAL A 113 42.55 -29.10 -19.53
C VAL A 113 43.56 -28.97 -18.39
N THR A 114 43.33 -28.04 -17.45
CA THR A 114 44.18 -27.86 -16.27
C THR A 114 44.16 -29.09 -15.37
N LEU A 115 42.98 -29.66 -15.11
CA LEU A 115 42.83 -30.90 -14.34
C LEU A 115 43.58 -32.07 -15.01
N VAL A 116 43.43 -32.24 -16.32
CA VAL A 116 44.11 -33.30 -17.09
C VAL A 116 45.63 -33.10 -17.10
N ASN A 117 46.12 -31.87 -17.27
CA ASN A 117 47.55 -31.57 -17.25
C ASN A 117 48.17 -31.83 -15.87
N SER A 118 47.45 -31.50 -14.80
CA SER A 118 47.87 -31.80 -13.44
C SER A 118 47.99 -33.32 -13.22
N TRP A 119 47.05 -34.11 -13.75
CA TRP A 119 47.14 -35.57 -13.74
C TRP A 119 48.31 -36.11 -14.57
N LYS A 120 48.54 -35.58 -15.78
CA LYS A 120 49.70 -35.96 -16.62
C LYS A 120 51.03 -35.67 -15.94
N ALA A 121 51.14 -34.58 -15.18
CA ALA A 121 52.32 -34.27 -14.39
C ALA A 121 52.57 -35.32 -13.29
N ILE A 122 51.52 -35.79 -12.61
CA ILE A 122 51.61 -36.89 -11.64
C ILE A 122 51.99 -38.22 -12.31
N LYS A 123 51.45 -38.50 -13.50
CA LYS A 123 51.78 -39.70 -14.28
C LYS A 123 53.27 -39.78 -14.66
N LYS A 124 53.91 -38.64 -14.91
CA LYS A 124 55.35 -38.54 -15.26
C LYS A 124 56.31 -38.75 -14.08
N LEU A 125 55.83 -38.78 -12.84
CA LEU A 125 56.71 -38.99 -11.67
C LEU A 125 57.23 -40.44 -11.61
N GLU A 126 58.52 -40.61 -11.31
CA GLU A 126 59.14 -41.93 -11.10
C GLU A 126 58.49 -42.71 -9.95
N THR A 127 58.38 -44.03 -10.11
CA THR A 127 57.66 -44.93 -9.19
C THR A 127 58.15 -44.83 -7.73
N LYS A 128 59.45 -44.59 -7.52
CA LYS A 128 60.05 -44.44 -6.17
C LYS A 128 59.61 -43.17 -5.44
N ARG A 129 59.29 -42.08 -6.16
CA ARG A 129 58.89 -40.78 -5.59
C ARG A 129 57.38 -40.65 -5.31
N ARG A 130 56.58 -41.66 -5.68
CA ARG A 130 55.10 -41.61 -5.59
C ARG A 130 54.55 -41.78 -4.18
N LYS A 131 55.18 -42.61 -3.32
CA LYS A 131 54.66 -42.93 -1.98
C LYS A 131 54.79 -41.78 -0.95
N ASN A 132 55.82 -40.92 -1.07
CA ASN A 132 56.14 -39.88 -0.07
C ASN A 132 55.97 -38.44 -0.55
N SER A 133 55.38 -38.22 -1.73
CA SER A 133 55.20 -36.86 -2.26
C SER A 133 53.95 -36.20 -1.67
N LYS A 134 54.13 -35.08 -0.96
CA LYS A 134 53.02 -34.19 -0.54
C LYS A 134 52.13 -33.80 -1.72
N ARG A 135 52.73 -33.64 -2.91
CA ARG A 135 52.02 -33.30 -4.16
C ARG A 135 51.09 -34.42 -4.63
N VAL A 136 51.44 -35.70 -4.40
CA VAL A 136 50.58 -36.84 -4.74
C VAL A 136 49.42 -36.95 -3.76
N LYS A 137 49.68 -36.79 -2.45
CA LYS A 137 48.62 -36.79 -1.42
C LYS A 137 47.60 -35.67 -1.65
N ALA A 138 48.07 -34.44 -1.85
CA ALA A 138 47.22 -33.30 -2.16
C ALA A 138 46.42 -33.48 -3.47
N PHE A 139 47.01 -34.17 -4.46
CA PHE A 139 46.28 -34.50 -5.69
C PHE A 139 45.19 -35.55 -5.44
N ILE A 140 45.44 -36.57 -4.62
CA ILE A 140 44.44 -37.60 -4.27
C ILE A 140 43.26 -36.97 -3.52
N GLU A 141 43.52 -36.12 -2.53
CA GLU A 141 42.47 -35.38 -1.81
C GLU A 141 41.68 -34.46 -2.76
N ASN A 142 42.38 -33.78 -3.69
CA ASN A 142 41.72 -32.90 -4.67
C ASN A 142 40.81 -33.67 -5.62
N ILE A 143 41.17 -34.86 -6.10
CA ILE A 143 40.33 -35.60 -7.06
C ILE A 143 39.04 -36.16 -6.44
N GLU A 144 38.93 -36.21 -5.12
CA GLU A 144 37.71 -36.59 -4.40
C GLU A 144 36.71 -35.42 -4.27
N THR A 145 37.10 -34.21 -4.65
CA THR A 145 36.22 -33.03 -4.65
C THR A 145 35.40 -32.90 -5.93
N LEU A 146 34.30 -32.16 -5.84
CA LEU A 146 33.45 -31.78 -6.97
C LEU A 146 34.27 -31.07 -8.06
N PHE A 147 34.04 -31.42 -9.32
CA PHE A 147 34.51 -30.61 -10.44
C PHE A 147 33.53 -29.46 -10.68
N ASP A 148 33.73 -28.39 -9.91
CA ASP A 148 32.80 -27.27 -9.87
C ASP A 148 32.98 -26.31 -11.06
N ILE A 149 31.99 -26.33 -11.96
CA ILE A 149 31.88 -25.40 -13.09
C ILE A 149 30.76 -24.38 -12.91
N SER A 150 30.20 -24.23 -11.71
CA SER A 150 29.15 -23.23 -11.45
C SER A 150 29.64 -21.81 -11.67
N ALA A 151 28.73 -20.94 -12.11
CA ALA A 151 28.99 -19.52 -12.27
C ALA A 151 29.35 -18.87 -10.91
N PRO A 152 30.27 -17.88 -10.86
CA PRO A 152 30.66 -17.21 -9.62
C PRO A 152 29.48 -16.56 -8.88
N ASP A 153 28.50 -16.09 -9.65
CA ASP A 153 27.26 -15.44 -9.23
C ASP A 153 26.04 -16.39 -9.33
N ALA A 154 26.26 -17.72 -9.33
CA ALA A 154 25.18 -18.71 -9.47
C ALA A 154 24.00 -18.48 -8.51
N PHE A 155 24.25 -18.04 -7.26
CA PHE A 155 23.19 -17.69 -6.32
C PHE A 155 22.32 -16.52 -6.81
N LEU A 156 22.95 -15.46 -7.31
CA LEU A 156 22.26 -14.27 -7.81
C LEU A 156 21.50 -14.58 -9.11
N GLN A 157 22.09 -15.38 -10.00
CA GLN A 157 21.43 -15.82 -11.22
C GLN A 157 20.22 -16.71 -10.92
N LEU A 158 20.34 -17.67 -9.99
CA LEU A 158 19.22 -18.50 -9.55
C LEU A 158 18.12 -17.67 -8.87
N LYS A 159 18.49 -16.76 -7.97
CA LYS A 159 17.55 -15.83 -7.31
C LYS A 159 16.83 -14.92 -8.32
N THR A 160 17.54 -14.46 -9.35
CA THR A 160 17.00 -13.57 -10.39
C THR A 160 16.12 -14.33 -11.40
N SER A 161 16.36 -15.63 -11.62
CA SER A 161 15.56 -16.47 -12.52
C SER A 161 14.08 -16.58 -12.12
N ARG A 162 13.78 -16.39 -10.83
CA ARG A 162 12.45 -16.54 -10.21
C ARG A 162 11.79 -17.91 -10.48
N GLN A 163 12.57 -18.94 -10.81
CA GLN A 163 12.01 -20.28 -10.99
C GLN A 163 11.55 -20.87 -9.65
N PRO A 164 10.36 -21.48 -9.56
CA PRO A 164 9.96 -22.23 -8.38
C PRO A 164 10.98 -23.36 -8.12
N GLY A 165 11.57 -23.45 -6.93
CA GLY A 165 12.59 -24.44 -6.59
C GLY A 165 14.04 -23.95 -6.66
N TRP A 166 14.31 -22.70 -7.04
CA TRP A 166 15.69 -22.17 -7.14
C TRP A 166 16.50 -22.27 -5.83
N LYS A 167 15.82 -22.24 -4.66
CA LYS A 167 16.45 -22.45 -3.35
C LYS A 167 16.94 -23.89 -3.19
N ASP A 168 16.12 -24.85 -3.61
CA ASP A 168 16.43 -26.28 -3.57
C ASP A 168 17.57 -26.62 -4.55
N ASP A 169 17.60 -25.97 -5.73
CA ASP A 169 18.70 -26.10 -6.71
C ASP A 169 20.04 -25.56 -6.16
N TYR A 170 20.00 -24.41 -5.47
CA TYR A 170 21.19 -23.85 -4.82
C TYR A 170 21.65 -24.70 -3.63
N GLU A 171 20.71 -25.19 -2.82
CA GLU A 171 20.99 -26.11 -1.72
C GLU A 171 21.57 -27.43 -2.23
N PHE A 172 21.07 -27.96 -3.36
CA PHE A 172 21.67 -29.09 -4.04
C PHE A 172 23.12 -28.81 -4.44
N LEU A 173 23.44 -27.66 -5.04
CA LEU A 173 24.83 -27.29 -5.36
C LEU A 173 25.73 -27.28 -4.10
N VAL A 174 25.25 -26.70 -3.00
CA VAL A 174 25.99 -26.67 -1.73
C VAL A 174 26.23 -28.09 -1.20
N ASN A 175 25.21 -28.95 -1.25
CA ASN A 175 25.29 -30.35 -0.81
C ASN A 175 26.22 -31.20 -1.71
N GLN A 176 26.31 -30.89 -3.00
CA GLN A 176 27.24 -31.56 -3.93
C GLN A 176 28.70 -31.10 -3.77
N ARG A 177 28.96 -29.98 -3.09
CA ARG A 177 30.32 -29.51 -2.74
C ARG A 177 30.88 -30.19 -1.48
N MET A 178 30.03 -30.82 -0.68
CA MET A 178 30.45 -31.56 0.51
C MET A 178 31.18 -32.87 0.13
N CYS A 179 32.05 -33.35 1.03
CA CYS A 179 32.74 -34.63 0.91
C CYS A 179 32.42 -35.48 2.16
N PRO A 180 31.63 -36.56 2.05
CA PRO A 180 31.01 -37.10 0.83
C PRO A 180 29.86 -36.22 0.29
N GLN A 181 29.56 -36.33 -1.02
CA GLN A 181 28.47 -35.58 -1.66
C GLN A 181 27.10 -36.02 -1.11
N VAL A 182 26.25 -35.05 -0.77
CA VAL A 182 24.91 -35.28 -0.19
C VAL A 182 23.83 -35.02 -1.26
N GLY A 183 22.81 -35.89 -1.32
CA GLY A 183 21.68 -35.78 -2.27
C GLY A 183 21.94 -36.39 -3.66
N PHE A 184 20.87 -36.52 -4.46
CA PHE A 184 20.88 -36.98 -5.85
C PHE A 184 19.65 -36.44 -6.62
N MET A 185 19.74 -36.31 -7.93
CA MET A 185 18.63 -35.91 -8.81
C MET A 185 17.67 -37.10 -9.02
N ALA A 186 16.41 -36.99 -8.58
CA ALA A 186 15.40 -38.06 -8.65
C ALA A 186 14.22 -37.66 -9.54
N GLY A 187 14.17 -38.19 -10.76
CA GLY A 187 13.06 -38.02 -11.70
C GLY A 187 12.90 -36.60 -12.30
N PRO A 188 12.19 -36.46 -13.43
CA PRO A 188 11.94 -35.15 -14.03
C PRO A 188 10.92 -34.32 -13.22
N ASP A 189 11.27 -33.07 -12.89
CA ASP A 189 10.36 -32.13 -12.23
C ASP A 189 9.20 -31.73 -13.16
N GLN A 190 8.03 -32.32 -12.90
CA GLN A 190 6.82 -32.08 -13.68
C GLN A 190 6.36 -30.62 -13.63
N LYS A 191 6.69 -29.86 -12.58
CA LYS A 191 6.28 -28.45 -12.46
C LYS A 191 7.11 -27.55 -13.36
N SER A 192 8.43 -27.75 -13.40
CA SER A 192 9.32 -26.99 -14.29
C SER A 192 9.03 -27.27 -15.77
N ILE A 193 8.76 -28.53 -16.15
CA ILE A 193 8.38 -28.91 -17.52
C ILE A 193 7.06 -28.24 -17.97
N GLN A 194 6.06 -28.15 -17.09
CA GLN A 194 4.79 -27.46 -17.41
C GLN A 194 4.99 -25.95 -17.56
N LEU A 195 5.89 -25.36 -16.76
CA LEU A 195 6.21 -23.92 -16.85
C LEU A 195 6.96 -23.61 -18.15
N GLU A 196 7.92 -24.44 -18.53
CA GLU A 196 8.69 -24.30 -19.77
C GLU A 196 7.78 -24.45 -21.01
N LYS A 197 6.84 -25.40 -20.99
CA LYS A 197 5.78 -25.51 -22.01
C LYS A 197 4.91 -24.24 -22.11
N ARG A 198 4.56 -23.64 -20.98
CA ARG A 198 3.80 -22.36 -20.94
C ARG A 198 4.63 -21.18 -21.46
N GLN A 199 5.93 -21.14 -21.19
CA GLN A 199 6.83 -20.10 -21.69
C GLN A 199 7.08 -20.23 -23.20
N LEU A 200 7.25 -21.46 -23.71
CA LEU A 200 7.34 -21.74 -25.14
C LEU A 200 6.04 -21.37 -25.88
N ALA A 201 4.88 -21.64 -25.28
CA ALA A 201 3.59 -21.20 -25.82
C ALA A 201 3.50 -19.66 -25.88
N ARG A 202 3.95 -18.96 -24.84
CA ARG A 202 4.00 -17.47 -24.82
C ARG A 202 5.00 -16.89 -25.81
N ARG A 203 6.16 -17.54 -26.02
CA ARG A 203 7.14 -17.13 -27.04
C ARG A 203 6.62 -17.38 -28.46
N ARG A 204 5.86 -18.44 -28.71
CA ARG A 204 5.17 -18.64 -29.99
C ARG A 204 4.16 -17.52 -30.25
N ILE A 205 3.32 -17.18 -29.26
CA ILE A 205 2.38 -16.05 -29.39
C ILE A 205 3.12 -14.71 -29.65
N SER A 206 4.28 -14.49 -29.02
CA SER A 206 5.09 -13.29 -29.23
C SER A 206 5.77 -13.26 -30.61
N ASN A 207 6.24 -14.40 -31.11
CA ASN A 207 6.87 -14.49 -32.42
C ASN A 207 5.82 -14.43 -33.55
N ASP A 208 4.64 -15.02 -33.36
CA ASP A 208 3.52 -14.91 -34.29
C ASP A 208 3.05 -13.45 -34.38
N ALA A 209 3.01 -12.73 -33.24
CA ALA A 209 2.73 -11.29 -33.19
C ALA A 209 3.85 -10.41 -33.77
N GLU A 210 5.10 -10.88 -33.83
CA GLU A 210 6.21 -10.20 -34.51
C GLU A 210 6.23 -10.47 -36.02
N ILE A 211 5.83 -11.67 -36.45
CA ILE A 211 5.68 -12.03 -37.87
C ILE A 211 4.49 -11.28 -38.49
N GLU A 212 3.38 -11.15 -37.76
CA GLU A 212 2.22 -10.34 -38.16
C GLU A 212 2.61 -8.86 -38.33
N LYS A 213 3.51 -8.36 -37.48
CA LYS A 213 4.09 -7.00 -37.57
C LYS A 213 5.11 -6.80 -38.69
N ALA A 214 5.75 -7.88 -39.15
CA ALA A 214 6.77 -7.85 -40.20
C ALA A 214 6.15 -7.97 -41.60
N LEU A 215 5.05 -8.73 -41.74
CA LEU A 215 4.28 -8.84 -43.00
C LEU A 215 3.54 -7.54 -43.35
N GLU A 216 3.23 -6.70 -42.36
CA GLU A 216 2.66 -5.35 -42.58
C GLU A 216 3.65 -4.33 -43.19
N GLN A 217 4.95 -4.66 -43.30
CA GLN A 217 5.98 -3.72 -43.78
C GLN A 217 6.44 -3.96 -45.23
N SER A 218 5.87 -4.93 -45.96
CA SER A 218 6.35 -5.26 -47.31
C SER A 218 5.26 -5.55 -48.35
N SER A 219 4.47 -4.55 -48.74
CA SER A 219 3.96 -4.43 -50.12
C SER A 219 3.11 -3.17 -50.28
N ASP A 220 3.55 -2.23 -51.11
CA ASP A 220 2.67 -1.26 -51.76
C ASP A 220 3.11 -1.09 -53.22
N SER A 221 2.26 -1.53 -54.16
CA SER A 221 2.25 -1.06 -55.54
C SER A 221 0.86 -1.25 -56.14
N SER A 222 0.31 -0.13 -56.60
CA SER A 222 -1.02 0.15 -57.14
C SER A 222 -1.49 -0.69 -58.33
N PHE A 223 -2.80 -1.02 -58.39
CA PHE A 223 -3.71 -0.70 -59.52
C PHE A 223 -5.19 -0.99 -59.16
N SER A 224 -6.10 -0.22 -59.73
CA SER A 224 -7.56 -0.24 -59.53
C SER A 224 -8.30 -1.11 -60.57
N GLU A 225 -9.33 -1.86 -60.14
CA GLU A 225 -10.75 -1.76 -60.56
C GLU A 225 -11.57 -3.02 -60.20
N ASP A 226 -12.65 -2.75 -59.46
CA ASP A 226 -14.01 -3.32 -59.42
C ASP A 226 -14.43 -4.75 -58.97
N GLU A 227 -15.55 -4.70 -58.24
CA GLU A 227 -16.61 -5.68 -57.87
C GLU A 227 -16.46 -6.74 -56.75
N SER A 228 -17.15 -6.40 -55.64
CA SER A 228 -18.07 -7.23 -54.81
C SER A 228 -17.54 -8.19 -53.72
N ILE A 229 -17.74 -7.79 -52.46
CA ILE A 229 -18.48 -8.47 -51.35
C ILE A 229 -18.00 -7.91 -49.99
N ASP A 230 -18.95 -7.42 -49.18
CA ASP A 230 -18.76 -6.70 -47.92
C ASP A 230 -18.03 -7.51 -46.83
N GLU A 231 -16.82 -7.07 -46.44
CA GLU A 231 -16.13 -7.49 -45.22
C GLU A 231 -15.62 -6.25 -44.44
N PHE A 232 -15.88 -6.27 -43.13
CA PHE A 232 -15.70 -5.17 -42.18
C PHE A 232 -14.22 -4.78 -42.02
N VAL A 233 -13.79 -3.64 -42.59
CA VAL A 233 -12.43 -3.09 -42.44
C VAL A 233 -12.30 -2.33 -41.12
N LEU A 234 -11.46 -2.84 -40.21
CA LEU A 234 -10.94 -2.07 -39.07
C LEU A 234 -9.87 -1.07 -39.57
N PRO A 235 -9.90 0.21 -39.13
CA PRO A 235 -8.97 1.22 -39.63
C PRO A 235 -7.54 1.01 -39.10
N THR A 236 -6.58 1.00 -40.02
CA THR A 236 -5.13 0.90 -39.75
C THR A 236 -4.61 2.14 -39.02
N ARG A 237 -3.88 1.95 -37.93
CA ARG A 237 -3.29 3.04 -37.12
C ARG A 237 -2.11 3.66 -37.87
N THR A 238 -2.37 4.72 -38.64
CA THR A 238 -1.32 5.60 -39.15
C THR A 238 -0.65 6.36 -37.99
N SER A 239 0.65 6.18 -37.83
CA SER A 239 1.47 7.09 -37.02
C SER A 239 1.53 8.43 -37.75
N THR A 240 0.71 9.40 -37.32
CA THR A 240 0.74 10.75 -37.88
C THR A 240 2.13 11.39 -37.70
N PRO A 241 2.69 12.03 -38.74
CA PRO A 241 3.92 12.80 -38.61
C PRO A 241 3.73 13.87 -37.53
N ARG A 242 4.60 13.88 -36.51
CA ARG A 242 4.57 14.95 -35.50
C ARG A 242 5.07 16.24 -36.16
N GLN A 243 4.23 17.27 -36.18
CA GLN A 243 4.60 18.60 -36.65
C GLN A 243 5.83 19.11 -35.89
N SER A 244 6.82 19.66 -36.61
CA SER A 244 8.07 20.21 -36.04
C SER A 244 7.84 21.53 -35.29
N SER A 245 6.79 22.27 -35.66
CA SER A 245 6.38 23.53 -35.03
C SER A 245 4.87 23.70 -35.17
N VAL A 246 4.25 24.31 -34.16
CA VAL A 246 2.83 24.65 -34.15
C VAL A 246 2.72 26.17 -34.03
N SER A 247 1.96 26.80 -34.92
CA SER A 247 1.63 28.23 -34.81
C SER A 247 0.52 28.40 -33.78
N ILE A 248 0.75 29.24 -32.77
CA ILE A 248 -0.20 29.52 -31.70
C ILE A 248 -0.49 31.02 -31.68
N GLU A 249 -1.77 31.38 -31.71
CA GLU A 249 -2.20 32.77 -31.54
C GLU A 249 -2.19 33.13 -30.04
N ILE A 250 -1.40 34.14 -29.68
CA ILE A 250 -1.25 34.58 -28.29
C ILE A 250 -2.04 35.88 -28.09
N PRO A 251 -2.95 35.95 -27.09
CA PRO A 251 -3.73 37.15 -26.86
C PRO A 251 -2.86 38.30 -26.32
N VAL A 252 -2.85 39.40 -27.05
CA VAL A 252 -1.98 40.57 -26.81
C VAL A 252 -2.25 41.26 -25.47
N ARG A 253 -3.51 41.27 -25.02
CA ARG A 253 -3.96 42.02 -23.83
C ARG A 253 -4.29 41.14 -22.63
N THR A 254 -4.68 39.88 -22.84
CA THR A 254 -5.24 39.04 -21.78
C THR A 254 -4.34 37.90 -21.35
N LEU A 255 -3.20 37.63 -22.01
CA LEU A 255 -2.30 36.52 -21.66
C LEU A 255 -2.01 36.39 -20.16
N LEU A 256 -1.68 37.49 -19.48
CA LEU A 256 -1.39 37.48 -18.04
C LEU A 256 -2.64 37.31 -17.17
N LYS A 257 -3.80 37.75 -17.65
CA LYS A 257 -5.12 37.52 -17.04
C LYS A 257 -5.49 36.03 -17.16
N ASP A 258 -5.32 35.44 -18.33
CA ASP A 258 -5.78 34.08 -18.62
C ASP A 258 -4.89 33.04 -17.92
N THR A 259 -3.59 33.33 -17.75
CA THR A 259 -2.65 32.50 -16.99
C THR A 259 -2.67 32.76 -15.47
N SER A 260 -3.50 33.69 -14.98
CA SER A 260 -3.47 34.13 -13.57
C SER A 260 -3.85 33.04 -12.57
N MET A 261 -4.89 32.25 -12.84
CA MET A 261 -5.36 31.22 -11.91
C MET A 261 -4.35 30.07 -11.78
N VAL A 262 -3.74 29.66 -12.90
CA VAL A 262 -2.68 28.65 -12.92
C VAL A 262 -1.45 29.15 -12.16
N THR A 263 -1.05 30.40 -12.40
CA THR A 263 0.11 31.00 -11.71
C THR A 263 -0.15 31.23 -10.22
N ASP A 264 -1.37 31.57 -9.82
CA ASP A 264 -1.80 31.60 -8.43
C ASP A 264 -1.68 30.21 -7.79
N ARG A 265 -2.27 29.17 -8.39
CA ARG A 265 -2.24 27.79 -7.87
C ARG A 265 -0.81 27.25 -7.76
N CYS A 266 0.04 27.51 -8.74
CA CYS A 266 1.42 27.06 -8.78
C CYS A 266 2.38 27.95 -7.96
N GLN A 267 1.85 28.95 -7.24
CA GLN A 267 2.63 29.89 -6.42
C GLN A 267 3.72 30.62 -7.22
N ILE A 268 3.45 30.85 -8.52
CA ILE A 268 4.38 31.53 -9.41
C ILE A 268 4.33 33.03 -9.10
N SER A 269 5.49 33.57 -8.75
CA SER A 269 5.65 35.00 -8.52
C SER A 269 5.31 35.80 -9.79
N ILE A 270 4.88 37.05 -9.63
CA ILE A 270 4.58 37.91 -10.79
C ILE A 270 5.81 38.09 -11.70
N ARG A 271 7.01 38.21 -11.12
CA ARG A 271 8.25 38.31 -11.91
C ARG A 271 8.50 37.03 -12.71
N SER A 272 8.26 35.87 -12.11
CA SER A 272 8.41 34.56 -12.76
C SER A 272 7.37 34.37 -13.87
N GLN A 273 6.12 34.78 -13.66
CA GLN A 273 5.07 34.73 -14.69
C GLN A 273 5.46 35.59 -15.90
N LEU A 274 5.95 36.82 -15.67
CA LEU A 274 6.42 37.69 -16.74
C LEU A 274 7.60 37.06 -17.50
N ALA A 275 8.59 36.52 -16.78
CA ALA A 275 9.74 35.86 -17.41
C ALA A 275 9.34 34.66 -18.28
N ILE A 276 8.41 33.82 -17.78
CA ILE A 276 7.87 32.69 -18.54
C ILE A 276 7.12 33.19 -19.79
N ALA A 277 6.21 34.14 -19.63
CA ALA A 277 5.44 34.70 -20.74
C ALA A 277 6.36 35.33 -21.79
N SER A 278 7.33 36.15 -21.38
CA SER A 278 8.30 36.77 -22.27
C SER A 278 9.10 35.74 -23.07
N LYS A 279 9.57 34.67 -22.41
CA LYS A 279 10.32 33.62 -23.10
C LYS A 279 9.46 32.86 -24.12
N ILE A 280 8.21 32.56 -23.78
CA ILE A 280 7.26 31.90 -24.70
C ILE A 280 7.03 32.77 -25.94
N ILE A 281 6.84 34.08 -25.77
CA ILE A 281 6.62 35.02 -26.87
C ILE A 281 7.85 35.11 -27.77
N THR A 282 9.04 35.28 -27.19
CA THR A 282 10.29 35.36 -27.97
C THR A 282 10.58 34.07 -28.72
N LEU A 283 10.28 32.90 -28.13
CA LEU A 283 10.41 31.60 -28.82
C LEU A 283 9.39 31.44 -29.95
N GLY A 284 8.19 32.00 -29.79
CA GLY A 284 7.16 32.05 -30.82
C GLY A 284 7.39 33.10 -31.90
N GLY A 285 8.53 33.82 -31.88
CA GLY A 285 8.86 34.86 -32.86
C GLY A 285 8.15 36.21 -32.64
N GLY A 286 7.45 36.39 -31.52
CA GLY A 286 6.74 37.63 -31.19
C GLY A 286 7.63 38.70 -30.56
N ASN A 287 7.28 39.98 -30.78
CA ASN A 287 7.95 41.11 -30.15
C ASN A 287 7.27 41.48 -28.81
N LEU A 288 8.07 41.73 -27.77
CA LEU A 288 7.58 42.10 -26.44
C LEU A 288 6.95 43.50 -26.41
N SER A 289 7.32 44.41 -27.33
CA SER A 289 6.71 45.75 -27.43
C SER A 289 5.23 45.70 -27.74
N ASP A 290 4.80 44.64 -28.42
CA ASP A 290 3.45 44.56 -28.98
C ASP A 290 2.47 44.02 -27.94
N ILE A 291 2.95 43.43 -26.84
CA ILE A 291 2.16 42.73 -25.83
C ILE A 291 2.22 43.49 -24.50
N SER A 292 1.08 43.61 -23.82
CA SER A 292 0.98 44.37 -22.56
C SER A 292 1.60 43.61 -21.38
N ILE A 293 2.94 43.57 -21.31
CA ILE A 293 3.71 42.83 -20.30
C ILE A 293 4.42 43.81 -19.38
N SER A 294 3.84 44.05 -18.20
CA SER A 294 4.49 44.79 -17.13
C SER A 294 4.08 44.26 -15.77
N LYS A 295 4.91 44.51 -14.75
CA LYS A 295 4.63 44.11 -13.36
C LYS A 295 3.30 44.70 -12.88
N SER A 296 3.06 45.98 -13.11
CA SER A 296 1.84 46.66 -12.71
C SER A 296 0.60 46.11 -13.41
N THR A 297 0.71 45.79 -14.71
CA THR A 297 -0.38 45.17 -15.47
C THR A 297 -0.69 43.76 -14.95
N ALA A 298 0.33 42.94 -14.70
CA ALA A 298 0.15 41.59 -14.13
C ALA A 298 -0.54 41.63 -12.76
N HIS A 299 -0.11 42.52 -11.86
CA HIS A 299 -0.76 42.72 -10.56
C HIS A 299 -2.25 43.05 -10.71
N ARG A 300 -2.57 44.06 -11.53
CA ARG A 300 -3.95 44.50 -11.75
C ARG A 300 -4.81 43.39 -12.37
N GLN A 301 -4.28 42.67 -13.35
CA GLN A 301 -5.00 41.61 -14.04
C GLN A 301 -5.24 40.38 -13.14
N ARG A 302 -4.26 39.94 -12.34
CA ARG A 302 -4.45 38.88 -11.34
C ARG A 302 -5.51 39.27 -10.31
N LYS A 303 -5.42 40.48 -9.75
CA LYS A 303 -6.40 41.00 -8.78
C LYS A 303 -7.83 40.93 -9.35
N ARG A 304 -8.02 41.47 -10.56
CA ARG A 304 -9.31 41.48 -11.25
C ARG A 304 -9.83 40.07 -11.55
N LYS A 305 -8.98 39.17 -12.06
CA LYS A 305 -9.42 37.80 -12.40
C LYS A 305 -9.83 37.00 -11.17
N ARG A 306 -9.18 37.18 -10.02
CA ARG A 306 -9.60 36.54 -8.77
C ARG A 306 -10.98 37.02 -8.33
N GLU A 307 -11.23 38.32 -8.39
CA GLU A 307 -12.52 38.90 -8.03
C GLU A 307 -13.64 38.44 -8.99
N GLU A 308 -13.38 38.45 -10.30
CA GLU A 308 -14.30 37.93 -11.31
C GLU A 308 -14.62 36.44 -11.05
N ALA A 309 -13.60 35.60 -10.84
CA ALA A 309 -13.78 34.18 -10.58
C ALA A 309 -14.50 33.90 -9.24
N ALA A 310 -14.22 34.66 -8.18
CA ALA A 310 -14.91 34.53 -6.91
C ALA A 310 -16.41 34.90 -7.03
N LYS A 311 -16.73 35.94 -7.81
CA LYS A 311 -18.12 36.30 -8.13
C LYS A 311 -18.82 35.20 -8.92
N GLU A 312 -18.15 34.62 -9.92
CA GLU A 312 -18.68 33.48 -10.67
C GLU A 312 -18.98 32.28 -9.76
N ILE A 313 -18.06 31.93 -8.85
CA ILE A 313 -18.23 30.85 -7.86
C ILE A 313 -19.43 31.12 -6.96
N TYR A 314 -19.57 32.34 -6.45
CA TYR A 314 -20.69 32.71 -5.60
C TYR A 314 -22.03 32.63 -6.35
N ASN A 315 -22.06 33.11 -7.59
CA ASN A 315 -23.27 33.05 -8.42
C ASN A 315 -23.66 31.61 -8.77
N ASP A 316 -22.70 30.74 -9.03
CA ASP A 316 -22.94 29.31 -9.27
C ASP A 316 -23.48 28.62 -8.00
N TRP A 317 -22.88 28.93 -6.84
CA TRP A 317 -23.37 28.46 -5.55
C TRP A 317 -24.82 28.86 -5.28
N MET A 318 -25.20 30.10 -5.60
CA MET A 318 -26.58 30.56 -5.41
C MET A 318 -27.60 29.81 -6.28
N LYS A 319 -27.18 29.29 -7.45
CA LYS A 319 -28.04 28.47 -8.32
C LYS A 319 -28.20 27.04 -7.79
N ASN A 320 -27.10 26.46 -7.31
CA ASN A 320 -27.01 25.06 -6.93
C ASN A 320 -26.87 24.87 -5.40
N LYS A 321 -27.56 25.71 -4.62
CA LYS A 321 -27.44 25.70 -3.17
C LYS A 321 -28.00 24.38 -2.60
N PRO A 322 -27.21 23.64 -1.80
CA PRO A 322 -27.67 22.39 -1.21
C PRO A 322 -28.77 22.64 -0.16
N PRO A 323 -29.79 21.75 -0.08
CA PRO A 323 -30.87 21.88 0.91
C PRO A 323 -30.37 21.62 2.35
N PHE A 324 -29.42 20.70 2.51
CA PHE A 324 -28.88 20.27 3.79
C PHE A 324 -27.34 20.32 3.78
N VAL A 325 -26.75 20.87 4.83
CA VAL A 325 -25.29 20.97 4.99
C VAL A 325 -24.84 20.65 6.41
N VAL A 326 -23.62 20.14 6.50
CA VAL A 326 -22.87 19.95 7.74
C VAL A 326 -21.70 20.92 7.74
N VAL A 327 -21.55 21.70 8.81
CA VAL A 327 -20.51 22.72 8.95
C VAL A 327 -19.27 22.14 9.61
N HIS A 328 -18.10 22.42 9.04
CA HIS A 328 -16.80 22.00 9.54
C HIS A 328 -15.98 23.23 9.87
N TRP A 329 -15.30 23.25 11.03
CA TRP A 329 -14.36 24.32 11.33
C TRP A 329 -13.13 23.84 12.09
N ASP A 330 -12.01 24.50 11.82
CA ASP A 330 -10.75 24.30 12.52
C ASP A 330 -9.96 25.61 12.57
N SER A 331 -9.31 25.88 13.70
CA SER A 331 -8.58 27.13 13.93
C SER A 331 -7.10 26.90 14.09
N LYS A 332 -6.28 27.78 13.52
CA LYS A 332 -4.82 27.72 13.65
C LYS A 332 -4.19 29.11 13.57
N LEU A 333 -3.15 29.31 14.38
CA LEU A 333 -2.23 30.43 14.26
C LEU A 333 -1.39 30.32 12.96
N ILE A 334 -1.52 31.30 12.08
CA ILE A 334 -0.77 31.38 10.82
C ILE A 334 0.28 32.48 10.92
N VAL A 335 1.55 32.09 10.84
CA VAL A 335 2.70 33.01 10.83
C VAL A 335 3.15 33.27 9.39
N LYS A 336 3.12 34.52 8.92
CA LYS A 336 3.62 34.94 7.59
C LYS A 336 5.14 35.04 7.57
N GLN A 337 5.75 35.08 6.38
CA GLN A 337 7.21 35.25 6.23
C GLN A 337 7.75 36.53 6.88
N GLN A 338 6.94 37.58 6.94
CA GLN A 338 7.29 38.86 7.57
C GLN A 338 7.19 38.85 9.10
N GLY A 339 6.92 37.69 9.72
CA GLY A 339 6.81 37.52 11.17
C GLY A 339 5.45 37.86 11.76
N GLN A 340 4.52 38.45 10.99
CA GLN A 340 3.15 38.69 11.45
C GLN A 340 2.41 37.36 11.64
N SER A 341 1.80 37.17 12.82
CA SER A 341 0.99 36.01 13.14
C SER A 341 -0.46 36.40 13.39
N ASN A 342 -1.39 35.74 12.71
CA ASN A 342 -2.82 35.96 12.91
C ASN A 342 -3.52 34.61 13.15
N GLU A 343 -4.43 34.56 14.12
CA GLU A 343 -5.31 33.42 14.32
C GLU A 343 -6.33 33.38 13.18
N ARG A 344 -6.53 32.20 12.59
CA ARG A 344 -7.51 32.01 11.51
C ARG A 344 -8.36 30.79 11.76
N VAL A 345 -9.62 30.84 11.34
CA VAL A 345 -10.53 29.68 11.35
C VAL A 345 -10.91 29.33 9.92
N SER A 346 -10.65 28.09 9.53
CA SER A 346 -11.09 27.54 8.27
C SER A 346 -12.52 27.01 8.40
N ILE A 347 -13.43 27.43 7.53
CA ILE A 347 -14.84 27.08 7.62
C ILE A 347 -15.30 26.48 6.28
N LEU A 348 -15.78 25.25 6.33
CA LEU A 348 -16.26 24.50 5.17
C LEU A 348 -17.65 23.91 5.43
N VAL A 349 -18.31 23.51 4.35
CA VAL A 349 -19.55 22.74 4.41
C VAL A 349 -19.49 21.49 3.56
N SER A 350 -20.05 20.40 4.05
CA SER A 350 -20.27 19.16 3.30
C SER A 350 -21.76 18.85 3.24
N GLY A 351 -22.20 18.09 2.24
CA GLY A 351 -23.62 17.77 2.11
C GLY A 351 -23.91 16.77 1.01
N LYS A 352 -23.23 15.61 1.01
CA LYS A 352 -23.56 14.53 0.07
C LYS A 352 -25.02 14.08 0.25
N PRO A 353 -25.73 13.69 -0.83
CA PRO A 353 -25.26 13.63 -2.22
C PRO A 353 -25.29 14.97 -2.97
N TYR A 354 -25.81 16.05 -2.37
CA TYR A 354 -25.96 17.35 -3.04
C TYR A 354 -24.63 18.07 -3.30
N LEU A 355 -23.61 17.80 -2.48
CA LEU A 355 -22.24 18.27 -2.67
C LEU A 355 -21.27 17.09 -2.77
N ASP A 356 -20.68 16.89 -3.96
CA ASP A 356 -19.70 15.81 -4.19
C ASP A 356 -18.44 15.97 -3.34
N THR A 357 -18.01 17.23 -3.17
CA THR A 357 -16.85 17.60 -2.35
C THR A 357 -17.20 18.73 -1.38
N PRO A 358 -16.60 18.75 -0.18
CA PRO A 358 -16.79 19.84 0.77
C PRO A 358 -16.39 21.19 0.15
N LYS A 359 -17.22 22.21 0.37
CA LYS A 359 -17.05 23.56 -0.13
C LYS A 359 -16.45 24.47 0.94
N LEU A 360 -15.37 25.17 0.59
CA LEU A 360 -14.78 26.22 1.41
C LEU A 360 -15.63 27.49 1.37
N LEU A 361 -16.06 27.95 2.55
CA LEU A 361 -16.75 29.23 2.69
C LEU A 361 -15.75 30.38 2.88
N GLY A 362 -14.66 30.14 3.62
CA GLY A 362 -13.62 31.11 3.87
C GLY A 362 -12.66 30.69 4.98
N VAL A 363 -11.59 31.46 5.12
CA VAL A 363 -10.60 31.30 6.20
C VAL A 363 -10.29 32.65 6.87
N PRO A 364 -11.29 33.29 7.51
CA PRO A 364 -11.16 34.63 8.07
C PRO A 364 -10.16 34.70 9.23
N ILE A 365 -9.67 35.92 9.50
CA ILE A 365 -8.89 36.24 10.70
C ILE A 365 -9.84 36.37 11.89
N ILE A 366 -9.45 35.83 13.03
CA ILE A 366 -10.16 35.96 14.31
C ILE A 366 -9.23 36.58 15.36
N SER A 367 -9.82 37.21 16.39
CA SER A 367 -9.05 37.85 17.48
C SER A 367 -8.32 36.83 18.35
N ASP A 368 -8.95 35.69 18.58
CA ASP A 368 -8.51 34.62 19.46
C ASP A 368 -9.16 33.28 19.06
N SER A 369 -8.64 32.18 19.59
CA SER A 369 -9.15 30.82 19.36
C SER A 369 -10.30 30.42 20.31
N THR A 370 -11.01 31.38 20.91
CA THR A 370 -12.14 31.08 21.78
C THR A 370 -13.36 30.64 20.97
N GLY A 371 -14.26 29.89 21.61
CA GLY A 371 -15.50 29.43 20.99
C GLY A 371 -16.41 30.57 20.50
N LEU A 372 -16.37 31.75 21.14
CA LEU A 372 -17.16 32.92 20.71
C LEU A 372 -16.64 33.51 19.39
N SER A 373 -15.33 33.71 19.28
CA SER A 373 -14.68 34.25 18.08
C SER A 373 -14.83 33.31 16.89
N GLN A 374 -14.66 32.00 17.12
CA GLN A 374 -14.93 30.97 16.11
C GLN A 374 -16.40 30.99 15.67
N LYS A 375 -17.35 31.04 16.64
CA LYS A 375 -18.78 31.09 16.34
C LYS A 375 -19.14 32.28 15.47
N ASN A 376 -18.69 33.49 15.83
CA ASN A 376 -19.01 34.70 15.06
C ASN A 376 -18.55 34.58 13.60
N ALA A 377 -17.32 34.11 13.38
CA ALA A 377 -16.80 33.89 12.04
C ALA A 377 -17.61 32.85 11.24
N VAL A 378 -18.06 31.77 11.90
CA VAL A 378 -18.95 30.77 11.28
C VAL A 378 -20.30 31.40 10.92
N SER A 379 -20.96 32.08 11.85
CA SER A 379 -22.25 32.74 11.61
C SER A 379 -22.21 33.75 10.47
N ASP A 380 -21.15 34.56 10.41
CA ASP A 380 -20.96 35.57 9.37
C ASP A 380 -20.84 34.93 7.98
N LEU A 381 -20.08 33.84 7.86
CA LEU A 381 -19.94 33.11 6.61
C LEU A 381 -21.21 32.35 6.23
N LEU A 382 -21.91 31.71 7.19
CA LEU A 382 -23.20 31.07 6.91
C LEU A 382 -24.23 32.07 6.37
N SER A 383 -24.24 33.28 6.93
CA SER A 383 -25.11 34.38 6.50
C SER A 383 -24.71 34.97 5.15
N THR A 384 -23.40 35.06 4.88
CA THR A 384 -22.85 35.52 3.60
C THR A 384 -23.19 34.54 2.48
N TRP A 385 -23.00 33.24 2.70
CA TRP A 385 -23.29 32.18 1.73
C TRP A 385 -24.76 31.73 1.74
N LYS A 386 -25.61 32.38 2.53
CA LYS A 386 -27.07 32.20 2.62
C LYS A 386 -27.50 30.77 2.97
N ILE A 387 -26.82 30.11 3.90
CA ILE A 387 -27.06 28.68 4.22
C ILE A 387 -27.40 28.38 5.67
N THR A 388 -27.61 29.39 6.51
CA THR A 388 -27.99 29.26 7.93
C THR A 388 -29.14 28.26 8.16
N GLU A 389 -30.20 28.34 7.37
CA GLU A 389 -31.37 27.44 7.46
C GLU A 389 -31.12 26.01 6.96
N SER A 390 -30.06 25.81 6.18
CA SER A 390 -29.68 24.51 5.60
C SER A 390 -28.80 23.69 6.52
N VAL A 391 -28.28 24.27 7.61
CA VAL A 391 -27.37 23.57 8.54
C VAL A 391 -28.11 22.48 9.28
N ILE A 392 -27.68 21.23 9.18
CA ILE A 392 -28.28 20.12 9.94
C ILE A 392 -27.30 19.49 10.93
N GLY A 393 -26.00 19.79 10.80
CA GLY A 393 -24.99 19.23 11.67
C GLY A 393 -23.70 20.03 11.72
N LEU A 394 -22.91 19.77 12.75
CA LEU A 394 -21.66 20.41 13.06
C LEU A 394 -20.57 19.35 13.23
N VAL A 395 -19.42 19.53 12.60
CA VAL A 395 -18.24 18.67 12.72
C VAL A 395 -17.08 19.49 13.27
N PHE A 396 -16.49 18.99 14.34
CA PHE A 396 -15.49 19.70 15.12
C PHE A 396 -14.61 18.74 15.92
N ASP A 397 -13.43 19.20 16.28
CA ASP A 397 -12.57 18.51 17.25
C ASP A 397 -13.10 18.71 18.67
N THR A 398 -12.92 17.73 19.55
CA THR A 398 -13.49 17.72 20.91
C THR A 398 -12.70 18.57 21.91
N THR A 399 -12.31 19.79 21.52
CA THR A 399 -11.63 20.76 22.38
C THR A 399 -12.63 21.57 23.18
N ALA A 400 -12.21 22.11 24.33
CA ALA A 400 -13.07 22.92 25.18
C ALA A 400 -13.63 24.17 24.46
N SER A 401 -12.88 24.76 23.53
CA SER A 401 -13.34 25.90 22.71
C SER A 401 -14.48 25.52 21.76
N ASN A 402 -14.56 24.26 21.33
CA ASN A 402 -15.62 23.76 20.45
C ASN A 402 -16.82 23.22 21.24
N THR A 403 -16.58 22.41 22.28
CA THR A 403 -17.60 21.58 22.96
C THR A 403 -18.03 22.08 24.33
N GLY A 404 -17.47 23.20 24.81
CA GLY A 404 -17.77 23.76 26.12
C GLY A 404 -19.26 24.09 26.29
N ILE A 405 -19.86 23.67 27.42
CA ILE A 405 -21.32 23.72 27.66
C ILE A 405 -21.90 25.14 27.58
N HIS A 406 -21.11 26.16 27.94
CA HIS A 406 -21.58 27.56 27.98
C HIS A 406 -20.97 28.44 26.90
N ARG A 407 -19.69 28.20 26.56
CA ARG A 407 -18.89 29.07 25.68
C ARG A 407 -18.27 28.32 24.48
N GLY A 408 -18.62 27.05 24.29
CA GLY A 408 -18.16 26.28 23.13
C GLY A 408 -18.80 26.80 21.84
N CYS A 409 -18.03 26.81 20.75
CA CYS A 409 -18.49 27.23 19.43
C CYS A 409 -19.79 26.50 19.03
N ALA A 410 -19.84 25.18 19.18
CA ALA A 410 -21.02 24.38 18.82
C ALA A 410 -22.25 24.73 19.66
N THR A 411 -22.09 24.94 20.97
CA THR A 411 -23.19 25.39 21.85
C THR A 411 -23.71 26.76 21.44
N LEU A 412 -22.81 27.70 21.17
CA LEU A 412 -23.18 29.06 20.80
C LEU A 412 -23.86 29.10 19.43
N LEU A 413 -23.38 28.33 18.45
CA LEU A 413 -23.99 28.20 17.13
C LEU A 413 -25.40 27.60 17.22
N GLU A 414 -25.57 26.50 17.95
CA GLU A 414 -26.88 25.85 18.08
C GLU A 414 -27.92 26.77 18.77
N LYS A 415 -27.48 27.54 19.78
CA LYS A 415 -28.32 28.57 20.41
C LYS A 415 -28.72 29.69 19.45
N GLU A 416 -27.79 30.16 18.62
CA GLU A 416 -28.05 31.22 17.64
C GLU A 416 -29.00 30.74 16.52
N LEU A 417 -28.87 29.49 16.09
CA LEU A 417 -29.79 28.86 15.13
C LEU A 417 -31.18 28.62 15.69
N GLY A 418 -31.34 28.62 17.03
CA GLY A 418 -32.64 28.46 17.70
C GLY A 418 -33.29 27.09 17.54
N ARG A 419 -32.55 26.08 17.06
CA ARG A 419 -33.05 24.71 16.82
C ARG A 419 -31.97 23.68 17.08
N ALA A 420 -32.37 22.47 17.44
CA ALA A 420 -31.44 21.36 17.60
C ALA A 420 -30.78 20.99 16.27
N ILE A 421 -29.52 20.59 16.32
CA ILE A 421 -28.72 20.11 15.18
C ILE A 421 -27.88 18.91 15.60
N MET A 422 -27.36 18.14 14.64
CA MET A 422 -26.47 17.01 14.95
C MET A 422 -25.07 17.48 15.34
N TRP A 423 -24.53 16.94 16.42
CA TRP A 423 -23.15 17.19 16.86
C TRP A 423 -22.26 16.01 16.47
N LEU A 424 -21.59 16.12 15.33
CA LEU A 424 -20.74 15.09 14.75
C LEU A 424 -19.30 15.31 15.19
N ALA A 425 -18.98 14.96 16.44
CA ALA A 425 -17.62 15.03 16.94
C ALA A 425 -16.64 14.27 16.02
N CYS A 426 -15.48 14.85 15.73
CA CYS A 426 -14.52 14.28 14.78
C CYS A 426 -14.02 12.90 15.24
N ARG A 427 -14.38 11.84 14.54
CA ARG A 427 -14.01 10.47 14.94
C ARG A 427 -12.51 10.20 14.85
N HIS A 428 -11.80 10.76 13.87
CA HIS A 428 -10.34 10.68 13.85
C HIS A 428 -9.74 11.24 15.14
N HIS A 429 -10.18 12.44 15.55
CA HIS A 429 -9.69 13.07 16.77
C HIS A 429 -9.97 12.22 18.02
N ILE A 430 -11.16 11.60 18.11
CA ILE A 430 -11.50 10.69 19.22
C ILE A 430 -10.53 9.50 19.30
N TYR A 431 -10.30 8.78 18.20
CA TYR A 431 -9.39 7.63 18.19
C TYR A 431 -7.92 8.03 18.38
N GLU A 432 -7.54 9.23 17.93
CA GLU A 432 -6.23 9.81 18.23
C GLU A 432 -6.04 10.09 19.73
N LEU A 433 -7.09 10.55 20.43
CA LEU A 433 -7.06 10.71 21.88
C LEU A 433 -6.97 9.36 22.62
N HIS A 434 -7.68 8.33 22.15
CA HIS A 434 -7.60 6.98 22.75
C HIS A 434 -6.17 6.43 22.69
N VAL A 435 -5.54 6.42 21.52
CA VAL A 435 -4.15 5.94 21.40
C VAL A 435 -3.16 6.85 22.13
N LYS A 436 -3.42 8.15 22.22
CA LYS A 436 -2.61 9.08 23.04
C LYS A 436 -2.63 8.72 24.52
N HIS A 437 -3.81 8.45 25.09
CA HIS A 437 -3.92 8.09 26.51
C HIS A 437 -3.32 6.72 26.80
N VAL A 438 -3.54 5.74 25.92
CA VAL A 438 -2.89 4.42 26.02
C VAL A 438 -1.37 4.56 25.94
N TRP A 439 -0.85 5.36 25.00
CA TRP A 439 0.57 5.67 24.92
C TRP A 439 1.11 6.25 26.22
N ALA A 440 0.42 7.24 26.78
CA ALA A 440 0.83 7.87 28.04
C ALA A 440 0.82 6.89 29.22
N ALA A 441 -0.13 5.95 29.26
CA ALA A 441 -0.20 4.92 30.29
C ALA A 441 0.93 3.87 30.17
N VAL A 442 1.31 3.49 28.95
CA VAL A 442 2.31 2.44 28.71
C VAL A 442 3.75 2.97 28.77
N ILE A 443 4.00 4.14 28.20
CA ILE A 443 5.36 4.71 28.04
C ILE A 443 5.63 5.81 29.08
N GLY A 444 4.58 6.40 29.67
CA GLY A 444 4.67 7.41 30.73
C GLY A 444 4.30 8.84 30.29
N GLU A 445 3.90 9.66 31.27
CA GLU A 445 3.62 11.09 31.11
C GLU A 445 4.91 11.89 30.90
N THR A 446 5.29 11.90 29.66
CA THR A 446 6.04 12.96 29.03
C THR A 446 5.58 14.42 29.24
N ASN A 447 6.15 15.22 30.14
CA ASN A 447 6.14 16.68 29.95
C ASN A 447 6.92 17.12 28.67
N SER A 448 7.51 16.18 27.89
CA SER A 448 7.63 16.18 26.41
C SER A 448 8.27 14.88 25.87
N PRO A 449 7.60 13.99 25.08
CA PRO A 449 8.27 12.81 24.47
C PRO A 449 7.71 12.26 23.13
N ILE A 450 7.33 13.05 22.13
CA ILE A 450 7.19 12.46 20.78
C ILE A 450 8.58 12.12 20.20
N GLU A 451 9.63 12.77 20.70
CA GLU A 451 10.90 12.82 20.00
C GLU A 451 11.86 11.68 20.33
N PRO A 452 12.22 11.29 21.56
CA PRO A 452 13.48 10.57 21.76
C PRO A 452 13.56 9.20 21.04
N LEU A 453 12.60 8.31 21.24
CA LEU A 453 12.61 6.97 20.64
C LEU A 453 12.35 7.02 19.13
N MET A 454 11.33 7.78 18.70
CA MET A 454 10.99 7.92 17.28
C MET A 454 12.07 8.67 16.49
N LYS A 455 12.73 9.67 17.10
CA LYS A 455 13.86 10.42 16.53
C LYS A 455 15.10 9.56 16.46
N ARG A 456 15.38 8.74 17.50
CA ARG A 456 16.45 7.72 17.46
C ARG A 456 16.21 6.76 16.29
N PHE A 457 14.99 6.24 16.17
CA PHE A 457 14.60 5.38 15.05
C PHE A 457 14.70 6.08 13.68
N GLN A 458 14.29 7.35 13.56
CA GLN A 458 14.47 8.14 12.34
C GLN A 458 15.94 8.36 11.97
N GLN A 459 16.79 8.63 12.97
CA GLN A 459 18.22 8.88 12.79
C GLN A 459 18.94 7.61 12.33
N ASP A 460 18.67 6.50 13.00
CA ASP A 460 19.29 5.20 12.72
C ASP A 460 18.74 4.56 11.43
N TRP A 461 17.65 5.07 10.86
CA TRP A 461 16.93 4.46 9.74
C TRP A 461 17.80 4.05 8.54
N ASN A 462 18.80 4.85 8.21
CA ASN A 462 19.67 4.56 7.05
C ASN A 462 20.64 3.40 7.32
N ASP A 463 20.92 3.11 8.60
CA ASP A 463 21.86 2.08 9.05
C ASP A 463 21.15 0.76 9.37
N LEU A 464 19.82 0.77 9.53
CA LEU A 464 19.02 -0.43 9.78
C LEU A 464 18.88 -1.29 8.53
N ASP A 465 18.96 -2.62 8.70
CA ASP A 465 18.53 -3.56 7.66
C ASP A 465 17.02 -3.44 7.46
N ARG A 466 16.60 -3.24 6.21
CA ARG A 466 15.21 -3.01 5.77
C ARG A 466 14.62 -4.23 5.05
N GLY A 467 15.31 -5.38 5.09
CA GLY A 467 14.78 -6.64 4.59
C GLY A 467 13.50 -7.05 5.31
N THR A 468 12.60 -7.77 4.64
CA THR A 468 11.33 -8.24 5.24
C THR A 468 11.43 -9.63 5.86
N GLU A 469 12.63 -10.22 5.90
CA GLU A 469 12.90 -11.56 6.45
C GLU A 469 13.25 -11.46 7.94
N GLY A 470 12.62 -12.25 8.82
CA GLY A 470 12.91 -12.20 10.26
C GLY A 470 12.46 -10.90 10.93
N LEU A 471 11.23 -10.46 10.64
CA LEU A 471 10.57 -9.40 11.40
C LEU A 471 9.94 -9.99 12.67
N CYS A 472 9.90 -9.21 13.75
CA CYS A 472 9.22 -9.60 14.99
C CYS A 472 7.70 -9.47 14.79
N LEU A 473 6.99 -10.60 14.85
CA LEU A 473 5.55 -10.69 14.59
C LEU A 473 4.75 -10.78 15.88
N PHE A 474 3.44 -10.63 15.75
CA PHE A 474 2.47 -10.85 16.82
C PHE A 474 2.56 -12.27 17.37
N GLU A 475 2.57 -12.36 18.70
CA GLU A 475 2.53 -13.62 19.42
C GLU A 475 1.07 -14.06 19.56
N TRP A 476 0.68 -15.05 18.75
CA TRP A 476 -0.66 -15.63 18.81
C TRP A 476 -0.85 -16.41 20.12
N ASP A 477 -2.02 -16.24 20.73
CA ASP A 477 -2.42 -17.08 21.85
C ASP A 477 -2.50 -18.55 21.41
N GLY A 478 -2.08 -19.46 22.28
CA GLY A 478 -2.17 -20.89 22.03
C GLY A 478 -3.61 -21.41 22.12
N ASP A 479 -4.48 -20.67 22.82
CA ASP A 479 -5.91 -20.96 22.89
C ASP A 479 -6.67 -20.21 21.78
N GLU A 480 -7.16 -20.96 20.79
CA GLU A 480 -7.94 -20.43 19.67
C GLU A 480 -9.30 -19.84 20.12
N GLU A 481 -9.78 -20.22 21.31
CA GLU A 481 -11.02 -19.71 21.88
C GLU A 481 -10.82 -18.39 22.65
N SER A 482 -9.58 -18.00 22.94
CA SER A 482 -9.27 -16.74 23.65
C SER A 482 -9.78 -15.50 22.91
N ASP A 483 -10.22 -14.49 23.66
CA ASP A 483 -10.70 -13.22 23.11
C ASP A 483 -9.64 -12.53 22.24
N THR A 484 -8.37 -12.62 22.63
CA THR A 484 -7.21 -12.09 21.90
C THR A 484 -6.99 -12.79 20.57
N PHE A 485 -7.06 -14.13 20.53
CA PHE A 485 -6.94 -14.89 19.28
C PHE A 485 -8.09 -14.58 18.33
N GLN A 486 -9.33 -14.59 18.82
CA GLN A 486 -10.51 -14.30 18.01
C GLN A 486 -10.45 -12.88 17.41
N GLN A 487 -10.05 -11.89 18.21
CA GLN A 487 -9.89 -10.52 17.75
C GLN A 487 -8.76 -10.39 16.71
N ALA A 488 -7.59 -10.98 16.97
CA ALA A 488 -6.46 -10.99 16.04
C ALA A 488 -6.86 -11.61 14.69
N SER A 489 -7.54 -12.76 14.72
CA SER A 489 -8.04 -13.46 13.54
C SER A 489 -9.05 -12.62 12.75
N LYS A 490 -9.99 -11.97 13.46
CA LYS A 490 -10.97 -11.06 12.86
C LYS A 490 -10.30 -9.87 12.18
N VAL A 491 -9.33 -9.21 12.84
CA VAL A 491 -8.61 -8.07 12.26
C VAL A 491 -7.78 -8.50 11.06
N LEU A 492 -7.08 -9.63 11.15
CA LEU A 492 -6.28 -10.16 10.05
C LEU A 492 -7.14 -10.39 8.80
N LYS A 493 -8.25 -11.13 8.95
CA LYS A 493 -9.19 -11.39 7.86
C LYS A 493 -9.78 -10.10 7.29
N TRP A 494 -10.14 -9.16 8.15
CA TRP A 494 -10.63 -7.85 7.72
C TRP A 494 -9.58 -7.10 6.91
N GLY A 495 -8.33 -7.04 7.38
CA GLY A 495 -7.23 -6.34 6.72
C GLY A 495 -6.84 -6.95 5.38
N GLU A 496 -6.73 -8.27 5.29
CA GLU A 496 -6.44 -8.96 4.03
C GLU A 496 -7.51 -8.69 2.97
N ASN A 497 -8.79 -8.74 3.36
CA ASN A 497 -9.90 -8.44 2.45
C ASN A 497 -9.84 -7.00 1.91
N HIS A 498 -9.51 -6.01 2.75
CA HIS A 498 -9.44 -4.61 2.32
C HIS A 498 -8.17 -4.29 1.52
N LEU A 499 -7.06 -4.99 1.79
CA LEU A 499 -5.86 -4.93 0.95
C LEU A 499 -6.13 -5.51 -0.44
N MET A 500 -6.82 -6.65 -0.52
CA MET A 500 -7.25 -7.25 -1.79
C MET A 500 -8.18 -6.32 -2.58
N ALA A 501 -9.15 -5.71 -1.91
CA ALA A 501 -10.09 -4.77 -2.52
C ALA A 501 -9.50 -3.38 -2.83
N CYS A 502 -8.23 -3.12 -2.47
CA CYS A 502 -7.58 -1.82 -2.63
C CYS A 502 -8.39 -0.64 -2.03
N SER A 503 -9.09 -0.87 -0.91
CA SER A 503 -10.10 0.05 -0.36
C SER A 503 -9.56 1.40 0.13
N PHE A 504 -8.24 1.52 0.37
CA PHE A 504 -7.63 2.72 0.95
C PHE A 504 -6.85 3.53 -0.10
N PRO A 505 -7.39 4.69 -0.57
CA PRO A 505 -6.71 5.54 -1.55
C PRO A 505 -5.59 6.38 -0.93
N ARG A 506 -5.66 6.68 0.38
CA ARG A 506 -4.58 7.39 1.08
C ARG A 506 -3.46 6.43 1.46
N GLU A 507 -2.23 6.81 1.15
CA GLU A 507 -1.06 5.95 1.30
C GLU A 507 -0.62 5.73 2.75
N ASP A 508 -0.92 6.66 3.66
CA ASP A 508 -0.70 6.50 5.11
C ASP A 508 -1.67 5.50 5.74
N TYR A 509 -2.95 5.53 5.34
CA TYR A 509 -3.97 4.58 5.80
C TYR A 509 -3.67 3.18 5.27
N ARG A 510 -3.21 3.12 4.03
CA ARG A 510 -2.71 1.88 3.41
C ARG A 510 -1.50 1.33 4.16
N GLU A 511 -0.53 2.18 4.50
CA GLU A 511 0.63 1.77 5.27
C GLU A 511 0.24 1.24 6.65
N LEU A 512 -0.70 1.88 7.35
CA LEU A 512 -1.21 1.38 8.63
C LEU A 512 -1.76 -0.04 8.48
N ILE A 513 -2.67 -0.29 7.53
CA ILE A 513 -3.25 -1.64 7.35
C ILE A 513 -2.24 -2.67 6.83
N GLU A 514 -1.28 -2.27 5.98
CA GLU A 514 -0.16 -3.13 5.55
C GLU A 514 0.66 -3.58 6.77
N LEU A 515 1.01 -2.65 7.67
CA LEU A 515 1.73 -2.95 8.90
C LEU A 515 0.91 -3.81 9.86
N THR A 516 -0.38 -3.53 10.03
CA THR A 516 -1.30 -4.35 10.85
C THR A 516 -1.34 -5.80 10.36
N VAL A 517 -1.54 -6.02 9.05
CA VAL A 517 -1.61 -7.37 8.47
C VAL A 517 -0.27 -8.08 8.58
N VAL A 518 0.85 -7.41 8.29
CA VAL A 518 2.18 -8.01 8.38
C VAL A 518 2.53 -8.38 9.82
N TYR A 519 2.22 -7.51 10.80
CA TYR A 519 2.48 -7.81 12.20
C TYR A 519 1.70 -9.04 12.68
N LEU A 520 0.45 -9.22 12.25
CA LEU A 520 -0.35 -10.42 12.53
C LEU A 520 0.13 -11.68 11.77
N GLY A 521 1.17 -11.58 10.94
CA GLY A 521 1.69 -12.71 10.14
C GLY A 521 0.95 -12.96 8.82
N GLY A 522 0.09 -12.03 8.42
CA GLY A 522 -0.62 -12.05 7.14
C GLY A 522 0.25 -11.68 5.94
N LYS A 523 -0.30 -11.80 4.72
CA LYS A 523 0.41 -11.48 3.48
C LYS A 523 -0.21 -10.30 2.75
N VAL A 524 0.63 -9.36 2.32
CA VAL A 524 0.21 -8.29 1.41
C VAL A 524 0.03 -8.88 0.00
N PRO A 525 -1.16 -8.73 -0.61
CA PRO A 525 -1.45 -9.38 -1.88
C PRO A 525 -0.75 -8.74 -3.09
N PRO A 526 -0.43 -9.52 -4.15
CA PRO A 526 0.07 -9.00 -5.42
C PRO A 526 -0.89 -7.97 -6.04
N PRO A 527 -0.41 -6.99 -6.83
CA PRO A 527 0.92 -6.90 -7.44
C PRO A 527 1.98 -6.19 -6.58
N ARG A 528 1.63 -5.70 -5.39
CA ARG A 528 2.57 -4.96 -4.53
C ARG A 528 3.40 -5.91 -3.68
N ILE A 529 4.68 -5.57 -3.53
CA ILE A 529 5.60 -6.23 -2.59
C ILE A 529 5.66 -5.32 -1.37
N PHE A 530 5.45 -5.89 -0.18
CA PHE A 530 5.57 -5.15 1.06
C PHE A 530 7.01 -4.67 1.25
N HIS A 531 7.16 -3.38 1.56
CA HIS A 531 8.44 -2.77 1.91
C HIS A 531 8.23 -1.77 3.04
N LEU A 532 9.12 -1.80 4.03
CA LEU A 532 9.11 -0.82 5.11
C LEU A 532 9.49 0.57 4.56
N ARG A 533 8.53 1.50 4.60
CA ARG A 533 8.73 2.86 4.09
C ARG A 533 9.51 3.68 5.10
N LYS A 534 10.26 4.67 4.62
CA LYS A 534 10.98 5.63 5.47
C LYS A 534 10.02 6.26 6.49
N PRO A 535 10.38 6.33 7.78
CA PRO A 535 9.56 7.00 8.78
C PRO A 535 9.27 8.44 8.38
N GLY A 536 7.99 8.81 8.37
CA GLY A 536 7.54 10.16 7.99
C GLY A 536 7.80 11.20 9.07
N ALA A 537 7.42 12.46 8.83
CA ALA A 537 7.52 13.50 9.86
C ALA A 537 6.64 13.15 11.08
N HIS A 538 7.18 13.31 12.28
CA HIS A 538 6.43 13.19 13.54
C HIS A 538 5.89 14.57 13.91
N HIS A 539 4.59 14.80 13.68
CA HIS A 539 3.92 16.05 14.06
C HIS A 539 3.00 15.79 15.25
N ARG A 540 3.09 16.63 16.29
CA ARG A 540 2.32 16.49 17.54
C ARG A 540 0.79 16.49 17.39
N ALA A 541 0.29 16.89 16.23
CA ALA A 541 -1.12 17.11 15.97
C ALA A 541 -1.87 15.90 15.37
N ARG A 542 -1.19 14.81 14.98
CA ARG A 542 -1.83 13.67 14.30
C ARG A 542 -1.33 12.33 14.82
N PHE A 543 -2.02 11.70 15.76
CA PHE A 543 -1.54 10.50 16.46
C PHE A 543 -1.49 9.22 15.59
N MET A 544 -2.02 9.23 14.36
CA MET A 544 -1.83 8.10 13.44
C MET A 544 -0.34 7.80 13.16
N HIS A 545 0.54 8.81 13.16
CA HIS A 545 1.98 8.53 13.01
C HIS A 545 2.48 7.65 14.17
N ILE A 546 1.95 7.82 15.38
CA ILE A 546 2.32 6.98 16.52
C ILE A 546 2.02 5.52 16.23
N ALA A 547 0.86 5.22 15.68
CA ALA A 547 0.50 3.85 15.30
C ALA A 547 1.50 3.26 14.28
N ILE A 548 1.79 4.01 13.21
CA ILE A 548 2.74 3.57 12.18
C ILE A 548 4.16 3.40 12.75
N TYR A 549 4.61 4.31 13.61
CA TYR A 549 5.92 4.24 14.24
C TYR A 549 6.03 3.05 15.19
N ALA A 550 5.03 2.84 16.03
CA ALA A 550 5.01 1.74 16.99
C ALA A 550 5.16 0.40 16.26
N LEU A 551 4.35 0.17 15.23
CA LEU A 551 4.41 -1.07 14.44
C LEU A 551 5.73 -1.25 13.70
N LYS A 552 6.29 -0.18 13.12
CA LYS A 552 7.61 -0.26 12.47
C LYS A 552 8.71 -0.62 13.45
N MET A 553 8.76 0.06 14.60
CA MET A 553 9.76 -0.20 15.62
C MET A 553 9.61 -1.61 16.19
N GLN A 554 8.37 -2.08 16.37
CA GLN A 554 8.09 -3.42 16.89
C GLN A 554 8.51 -4.50 15.89
N LEU A 555 8.13 -4.37 14.61
CA LEU A 555 8.56 -5.29 13.55
C LEU A 555 10.09 -5.37 13.42
N MET A 556 10.77 -4.26 13.68
CA MET A 556 12.22 -4.13 13.58
C MET A 556 12.94 -4.25 14.94
N SER A 557 12.28 -4.77 15.98
CA SER A 557 12.79 -4.76 17.35
C SER A 557 14.11 -5.50 17.53
N GLU A 558 14.36 -6.56 16.74
CA GLU A 558 15.64 -7.29 16.75
C GLU A 558 16.79 -6.52 16.06
N ARG A 559 16.45 -5.51 15.25
CA ARG A 559 17.40 -4.73 14.45
C ARG A 559 17.64 -3.34 15.02
N PHE A 560 16.67 -2.80 15.72
CA PHE A 560 16.72 -1.50 16.37
C PHE A 560 17.03 -1.67 17.85
N LYS A 561 18.15 -1.11 18.31
CA LYS A 561 18.58 -1.24 19.71
C LYS A 561 17.57 -0.57 20.64
N MET A 562 16.98 -1.37 21.53
CA MET A 562 16.07 -0.94 22.58
C MET A 562 16.42 -1.64 23.89
N SER A 563 16.12 -0.99 25.01
CA SER A 563 16.13 -1.65 26.31
C SER A 563 14.97 -2.67 26.41
N GLN A 564 15.07 -3.63 27.32
CA GLN A 564 13.99 -4.60 27.54
C GLN A 564 12.67 -3.92 27.96
N GLU A 565 12.77 -2.82 28.71
CA GLU A 565 11.61 -2.03 29.11
C GLU A 565 10.97 -1.34 27.90
N GLU A 566 11.76 -0.66 27.07
CA GLU A 566 11.28 -0.04 25.83
C GLU A 566 10.60 -1.08 24.91
N LEU A 567 11.18 -2.29 24.80
CA LEU A 567 10.61 -3.38 24.01
C LEU A 567 9.27 -3.87 24.55
N ASN A 568 9.16 -4.10 25.86
CA ASN A 568 7.93 -4.56 26.49
C ASN A 568 6.80 -3.52 26.34
N GLN A 569 7.11 -2.25 26.58
CA GLN A 569 6.17 -1.13 26.39
C GLN A 569 5.71 -1.02 24.94
N LEU A 570 6.64 -1.10 24.00
CA LEU A 570 6.35 -1.03 22.57
C LEU A 570 5.49 -2.22 22.10
N LYS A 571 5.72 -3.42 22.63
CA LYS A 571 4.90 -4.61 22.36
C LYS A 571 3.46 -4.39 22.82
N LYS A 572 3.23 -4.01 24.08
CA LYS A 572 1.88 -3.74 24.63
C LYS A 572 1.09 -2.75 23.78
N LEU A 573 1.76 -1.66 23.40
CA LEU A 573 1.17 -0.63 22.55
C LEU A 573 0.86 -1.15 21.14
N SER A 574 1.80 -1.89 20.53
CA SER A 574 1.64 -2.44 19.17
C SER A 574 0.51 -3.47 19.11
N ASP A 575 0.40 -4.33 20.12
CA ASP A 575 -0.67 -5.32 20.27
C ASP A 575 -2.03 -4.60 20.36
N TYR A 576 -2.16 -3.58 21.22
CA TYR A 576 -3.37 -2.74 21.27
C TYR A 576 -3.69 -2.05 19.93
N ILE A 577 -2.68 -1.50 19.25
CA ILE A 577 -2.87 -0.79 17.98
C ILE A 577 -3.46 -1.74 16.93
N VAL A 578 -2.92 -2.95 16.84
CA VAL A 578 -3.31 -3.92 15.83
C VAL A 578 -4.65 -4.53 16.16
N LEU A 579 -4.86 -4.94 17.40
CA LEU A 579 -6.10 -5.61 17.81
C LEU A 579 -7.31 -4.68 17.77
N PHE A 580 -7.16 -3.38 18.07
CA PHE A 580 -8.30 -2.50 18.30
C PHE A 580 -8.23 -1.16 17.55
N HIS A 581 -7.14 -0.41 17.69
CA HIS A 581 -7.07 0.95 17.17
C HIS A 581 -7.14 1.01 15.63
N SER A 582 -6.40 0.15 14.94
CA SER A 582 -6.22 0.23 13.47
C SER A 582 -7.56 0.07 12.74
N ILE A 583 -8.34 -0.94 13.11
CA ILE A 583 -9.66 -1.19 12.49
C ILE A 583 -10.65 -0.06 12.80
N ALA A 584 -10.66 0.46 14.03
CA ALA A 584 -11.59 1.50 14.44
C ALA A 584 -11.24 2.87 13.82
N PHE A 585 -9.95 3.21 13.79
CA PHE A 585 -9.43 4.42 13.16
C PHE A 585 -9.69 4.43 11.65
N LEU A 586 -9.40 3.34 10.93
CA LEU A 586 -9.61 3.26 9.48
C LEU A 586 -11.09 3.32 9.08
N ARG A 587 -12.00 2.95 9.99
CA ARG A 587 -13.45 3.05 9.82
C ARG A 587 -14.03 4.36 10.36
N SER A 588 -13.21 5.29 10.84
CA SER A 588 -13.67 6.54 11.46
C SER A 588 -14.48 7.44 10.52
N ARG A 589 -14.21 7.41 9.21
CA ARG A 589 -14.97 8.18 8.21
C ARG A 589 -16.39 7.67 7.95
N LEU A 590 -16.70 6.44 8.34
CA LEU A 590 -17.99 5.82 8.03
C LEU A 590 -19.00 6.20 9.12
N ALA A 591 -19.89 7.14 8.80
CA ALA A 591 -20.91 7.60 9.74
C ALA A 591 -21.93 6.51 10.11
N ALA A 592 -22.38 5.73 9.13
CA ALA A 592 -23.38 4.68 9.32
C ALA A 592 -22.96 3.65 10.38
N CYS A 593 -21.72 3.15 10.32
CA CYS A 593 -21.23 2.17 11.29
C CYS A 593 -20.64 2.80 12.56
N ALA A 594 -20.64 4.13 12.70
CA ALA A 594 -19.99 4.79 13.83
C ALA A 594 -20.50 4.33 15.20
N PRO A 595 -21.83 4.25 15.45
CA PRO A 595 -22.33 3.78 16.75
C PRO A 595 -21.94 2.32 17.04
N VAL A 596 -21.99 1.45 16.03
CA VAL A 596 -21.63 0.03 16.17
C VAL A 596 -20.16 -0.12 16.52
N VAL A 597 -19.29 0.59 15.80
CA VAL A 597 -17.83 0.54 16.01
C VAL A 597 -17.46 1.10 17.38
N ASP A 598 -18.01 2.24 17.77
CA ASP A 598 -17.65 2.89 19.04
C ASP A 598 -18.14 2.04 20.24
N LEU A 599 -19.35 1.45 20.15
CA LEU A 599 -19.85 0.53 21.19
C LEU A 599 -19.02 -0.75 21.25
N GLN A 600 -18.69 -1.32 20.09
CA GLN A 600 -17.85 -2.52 20.03
C GLN A 600 -16.47 -2.26 20.62
N PHE A 601 -15.85 -1.13 20.29
CA PHE A 601 -14.52 -0.76 20.77
C PHE A 601 -14.47 -0.72 22.30
N ILE A 602 -15.41 -0.03 22.95
CA ILE A 602 -15.42 0.02 24.43
C ILE A 602 -15.71 -1.36 25.05
N CYS A 603 -16.62 -2.16 24.48
CA CYS A 603 -16.85 -3.55 24.92
C CYS A 603 -15.58 -4.41 24.82
N GLU A 604 -14.83 -4.28 23.73
CA GLU A 604 -13.56 -4.98 23.52
C GLU A 604 -12.52 -4.53 24.55
N MET A 605 -12.47 -3.25 24.92
CA MET A 605 -11.57 -2.76 25.99
C MET A 605 -11.92 -3.35 27.36
N TYR A 606 -13.20 -3.48 27.71
CA TYR A 606 -13.58 -4.09 28.99
C TYR A 606 -13.16 -5.57 29.08
N ARG A 607 -13.19 -6.32 27.97
CA ARG A 607 -12.66 -7.69 27.91
C ARG A 607 -11.13 -7.70 27.96
N TYR A 608 -10.49 -6.82 27.21
CA TYR A 608 -9.03 -6.72 27.15
C TYR A 608 -8.39 -6.31 28.48
N ARG A 609 -9.17 -5.74 29.40
CA ARG A 609 -8.72 -5.41 30.77
C ARG A 609 -8.19 -6.62 31.54
N ASP A 610 -8.69 -7.82 31.26
CA ASP A 610 -8.24 -9.05 31.91
C ASP A 610 -6.87 -9.52 31.37
N VAL A 611 -6.44 -8.99 30.22
CA VAL A 611 -5.16 -9.29 29.56
C VAL A 611 -4.12 -8.20 29.85
N GLU A 612 -4.45 -6.94 29.54
CA GLU A 612 -3.58 -5.78 29.72
C GLU A 612 -4.35 -4.63 30.39
N LYS A 613 -4.40 -4.70 31.71
CA LYS A 613 -5.18 -3.78 32.56
C LYS A 613 -4.88 -2.30 32.30
N ASP A 614 -3.61 -1.89 32.33
CA ASP A 614 -3.22 -0.48 32.23
C ASP A 614 -3.61 0.13 30.88
N VAL A 615 -3.46 -0.64 29.80
CA VAL A 615 -3.85 -0.26 28.44
C VAL A 615 -5.37 -0.10 28.34
N ALA A 616 -6.10 -1.12 28.79
CA ALA A 616 -7.55 -1.14 28.71
C ALA A 616 -8.18 -0.02 29.56
N GLU A 617 -7.72 0.18 30.80
CA GLU A 617 -8.25 1.22 31.69
C GLU A 617 -8.01 2.62 31.13
N ALA A 618 -6.84 2.89 30.54
CA ALA A 618 -6.55 4.16 29.87
C ALA A 618 -7.48 4.39 28.65
N ALA A 619 -7.71 3.35 27.84
CA ALA A 619 -8.63 3.42 26.71
C ALA A 619 -10.08 3.63 27.16
N ILE A 620 -10.57 2.87 28.16
CA ILE A 620 -11.93 2.97 28.73
C ILE A 620 -12.17 4.37 29.29
N ALA A 621 -11.24 4.89 30.10
CA ALA A 621 -11.32 6.24 30.65
C ALA A 621 -11.39 7.30 29.54
N SER A 622 -10.64 7.11 28.45
CA SER A 622 -10.75 7.97 27.28
C SER A 622 -12.11 7.84 26.59
N CYS A 623 -12.62 6.63 26.36
CA CYS A 623 -13.92 6.39 25.72
C CYS A 623 -15.07 7.06 26.47
N HIS A 624 -15.11 6.98 27.80
CA HIS A 624 -16.14 7.62 28.62
C HIS A 624 -16.25 9.15 28.42
N ASN A 625 -15.15 9.80 27.99
CA ASN A 625 -15.14 11.22 27.68
C ASN A 625 -15.58 11.54 26.23
N HIS A 626 -15.77 10.52 25.39
CA HIS A 626 -16.00 10.65 23.94
C HIS A 626 -17.13 9.76 23.39
N LEU A 627 -18.21 9.57 24.15
CA LEU A 627 -19.36 8.72 23.78
C LEU A 627 -20.34 9.36 22.75
N TRP A 628 -19.86 10.25 21.89
CA TRP A 628 -20.71 11.10 21.04
C TRP A 628 -21.62 10.31 20.11
N TYR A 629 -21.11 9.28 19.44
CA TYR A 629 -21.90 8.45 18.51
C TYR A 629 -22.78 7.41 19.21
N LEU A 630 -22.74 7.37 20.55
CA LEU A 630 -23.61 6.55 21.40
C LEU A 630 -24.71 7.40 22.07
N SER A 631 -24.81 8.69 21.72
CA SER A 631 -25.94 9.52 22.14
C SER A 631 -27.23 9.10 21.42
N GLU A 632 -28.38 9.49 21.99
CA GLU A 632 -29.70 9.21 21.39
C GLU A 632 -29.79 9.71 19.94
N GLU A 633 -29.23 10.88 19.64
CA GLU A 633 -29.28 11.51 18.32
C GLU A 633 -28.54 10.72 17.24
N LEU A 634 -27.43 10.07 17.60
CA LEU A 634 -26.51 9.48 16.63
C LEU A 634 -26.56 7.95 16.58
N VAL A 635 -27.08 7.27 17.62
CA VAL A 635 -27.17 5.80 17.60
C VAL A 635 -28.01 5.28 16.42
N VAL A 636 -28.99 6.07 15.97
CA VAL A 636 -29.88 5.73 14.85
C VAL A 636 -29.16 5.62 13.50
N LEU A 637 -27.94 6.19 13.36
CA LEU A 637 -27.13 6.03 12.16
C LEU A 637 -26.82 4.55 11.87
N ALA A 638 -26.78 3.70 12.90
CA ALA A 638 -26.53 2.27 12.78
C ALA A 638 -27.61 1.53 11.97
N LEU A 639 -28.81 2.09 11.80
CA LEU A 639 -29.84 1.51 10.92
C LEU A 639 -29.35 1.38 9.47
N PHE A 640 -28.44 2.26 9.06
CA PHE A 640 -27.88 2.33 7.71
C PHE A 640 -26.54 1.60 7.58
N ASP A 641 -26.02 0.99 8.65
CA ASP A 641 -24.80 0.18 8.61
C ASP A 641 -25.07 -1.15 7.87
N GLU A 642 -24.32 -1.41 6.80
CA GLU A 642 -24.40 -2.69 6.09
C GLU A 642 -23.84 -3.86 6.91
N GLY A 643 -22.92 -3.59 7.85
CA GLY A 643 -22.37 -4.60 8.75
C GLY A 643 -23.32 -5.01 9.88
N LEU A 644 -24.38 -4.25 10.14
CA LEU A 644 -25.33 -4.56 11.19
C LEU A 644 -26.39 -5.54 10.69
N SER A 645 -26.54 -6.67 11.38
CA SER A 645 -27.52 -7.70 11.01
C SER A 645 -28.96 -7.18 10.96
N HIS A 646 -29.77 -7.77 10.08
CA HIS A 646 -31.20 -7.49 9.98
C HIS A 646 -31.97 -7.68 11.31
N PHE A 647 -31.54 -8.63 12.14
CA PHE A 647 -32.11 -8.85 13.48
C PHE A 647 -32.02 -7.59 14.35
N TRP A 648 -30.81 -7.03 14.48
CA TRP A 648 -30.57 -5.82 15.27
C TRP A 648 -31.28 -4.59 14.69
N LYS A 649 -31.26 -4.41 13.35
CA LYS A 649 -32.00 -3.32 12.69
C LYS A 649 -33.49 -3.36 13.02
N THR A 650 -34.11 -4.54 12.95
CA THR A 650 -35.53 -4.74 13.28
C THR A 650 -35.83 -4.41 14.74
N LEU A 651 -34.97 -4.83 15.68
CA LEU A 651 -35.15 -4.51 17.09
C LEU A 651 -35.01 -3.02 17.38
N MET A 652 -34.01 -2.36 16.77
CA MET A 652 -33.81 -0.92 16.91
C MET A 652 -35.02 -0.14 16.39
N VAL A 653 -35.56 -0.49 15.22
CA VAL A 653 -36.76 0.17 14.67
C VAL A 653 -37.99 -0.09 15.53
N LYS A 654 -38.16 -1.31 16.06
CA LYS A 654 -39.26 -1.62 16.99
C LYS A 654 -39.20 -0.73 18.23
N LYS A 655 -38.01 -0.53 18.81
CA LYS A 655 -37.80 0.38 19.94
C LYS A 655 -38.04 1.84 19.54
N LEU A 656 -37.53 2.27 18.40
CA LEU A 656 -37.72 3.64 17.88
C LEU A 656 -39.21 3.96 17.68
N LYS A 657 -39.98 3.07 17.05
CA LYS A 657 -41.43 3.22 16.86
C LYS A 657 -42.22 3.29 18.17
N ASN A 658 -41.77 2.57 19.20
CA ASN A 658 -42.37 2.60 20.53
C ASN A 658 -41.91 3.81 21.37
N THR A 659 -40.94 4.57 20.87
CA THR A 659 -40.43 5.75 21.56
C THR A 659 -41.18 6.99 21.07
N PRO A 660 -41.78 7.80 21.96
CA PRO A 660 -42.55 8.98 21.56
C PRO A 660 -41.73 9.92 20.66
N ARG A 661 -42.27 10.26 19.49
CA ARG A 661 -41.67 11.24 18.57
C ARG A 661 -41.93 12.65 19.10
N PRO A 662 -40.90 13.43 19.48
CA PRO A 662 -41.08 14.81 19.93
C PRO A 662 -41.67 15.68 18.81
N THR A 663 -42.49 16.67 19.19
CA THR A 663 -42.99 17.70 18.27
C THR A 663 -41.97 18.80 18.00
N SER A 664 -41.01 18.97 18.90
CA SER A 664 -39.87 19.88 18.75
C SER A 664 -38.65 19.37 19.52
N PHE A 665 -37.48 19.78 19.08
CA PHE A 665 -36.20 19.42 19.71
C PHE A 665 -35.52 20.69 20.24
N SER A 666 -35.27 20.73 21.55
CA SER A 666 -34.59 21.87 22.16
C SER A 666 -33.10 21.90 21.78
N PRO A 667 -32.55 23.10 21.45
CA PRO A 667 -31.12 23.30 21.14
C PRO A 667 -30.29 23.09 22.40
N THR A 668 -29.74 21.90 22.57
CA THR A 668 -28.98 21.51 23.75
C THR A 668 -27.87 20.55 23.37
N LYS A 669 -26.72 20.69 24.03
CA LYS A 669 -25.60 19.76 23.90
C LYS A 669 -26.11 18.33 24.14
N PRO A 670 -25.79 17.36 23.26
CA PRO A 670 -26.20 15.97 23.44
C PRO A 670 -25.78 15.42 24.80
N LYS A 671 -26.67 14.64 25.40
CA LYS A 671 -26.38 13.93 26.64
C LYS A 671 -25.64 12.63 26.28
N MET A 672 -24.45 12.48 26.83
CA MET A 672 -23.70 11.23 26.70
C MET A 672 -24.35 10.16 27.58
N PRO A 673 -24.43 8.90 27.12
CA PRO A 673 -24.90 7.82 27.96
C PRO A 673 -23.93 7.59 29.12
N GLN A 674 -24.45 7.12 30.26
CA GLN A 674 -23.63 6.67 31.39
C GLN A 674 -23.53 5.16 31.33
N PHE A 675 -22.31 4.63 31.28
CA PHE A 675 -22.09 3.19 31.35
C PHE A 675 -21.65 2.81 32.75
N ASP A 676 -22.30 1.81 33.33
CA ASP A 676 -21.78 1.15 34.51
C ASP A 676 -20.65 0.20 34.08
N SER A 677 -19.60 0.15 34.89
CA SER A 677 -18.49 -0.78 34.81
C SER A 677 -18.89 -2.26 34.72
N THR A 678 -20.12 -2.59 35.15
CA THR A 678 -20.65 -3.97 35.20
C THR A 678 -21.60 -4.32 34.04
N SER A 679 -22.15 -3.33 33.31
CA SER A 679 -23.13 -3.57 32.25
C SER A 679 -23.09 -2.47 31.19
N ILE A 680 -22.49 -2.81 30.05
CA ILE A 680 -22.48 -1.93 28.87
C ILE A 680 -23.82 -2.08 28.14
N PRO A 681 -24.53 -0.99 27.82
CA PRO A 681 -25.81 -1.05 27.12
C PRO A 681 -25.66 -1.60 25.70
N ASN A 682 -26.74 -2.21 25.19
CA ASN A 682 -26.84 -2.52 23.77
C ASN A 682 -27.29 -1.27 22.98
N LEU A 683 -27.16 -1.31 21.66
CA LEU A 683 -27.60 -0.21 20.77
C LEU A 683 -29.08 0.17 20.99
N ILE A 684 -29.94 -0.78 21.35
CA ILE A 684 -31.36 -0.56 21.59
C ILE A 684 -31.60 0.28 22.85
N ASP A 685 -30.77 0.11 23.87
CA ASP A 685 -30.90 0.80 25.16
C ASP A 685 -30.57 2.30 25.03
N LEU A 686 -29.84 2.66 23.98
CA LEU A 686 -29.46 4.03 23.65
C LEU A 686 -30.51 4.77 22.80
N ILE A 687 -31.57 4.08 22.35
CA ILE A 687 -32.65 4.71 21.58
C ILE A 687 -33.59 5.45 22.53
N GLY A 688 -33.74 6.75 22.30
CA GLY A 688 -34.62 7.62 23.05
C GLY A 688 -35.33 8.65 22.15
N PRO A 689 -36.11 9.58 22.72
CA PRO A 689 -36.90 10.54 21.95
C PRO A 689 -36.06 11.36 20.97
N ARG A 690 -34.79 11.63 21.28
CA ARG A 690 -33.90 12.40 20.39
C ARG A 690 -33.35 11.60 19.21
N SER A 691 -33.54 10.28 19.17
CA SER A 691 -33.23 9.45 17.99
C SER A 691 -34.08 9.79 16.76
N TRP A 692 -35.17 10.54 16.94
CA TRP A 692 -35.99 11.06 15.84
C TRP A 692 -35.41 12.32 15.17
N LEU A 693 -34.36 12.93 15.73
CA LEU A 693 -33.84 14.23 15.30
C LEU A 693 -33.38 14.25 13.83
N ILE A 694 -32.69 13.21 13.36
CA ILE A 694 -32.20 13.17 11.97
C ILE A 694 -33.34 13.22 10.95
N PHE A 695 -34.44 12.51 11.21
CA PHE A 695 -35.62 12.51 10.33
C PHE A 695 -36.33 13.85 10.34
N ASP A 696 -36.33 14.56 11.48
CA ASP A 696 -36.87 15.91 11.61
C ASP A 696 -36.02 16.93 10.84
N LEU A 697 -34.70 16.88 11.00
CA LEU A 697 -33.75 17.75 10.31
C LEU A 697 -33.78 17.59 8.78
N LEU A 698 -33.95 16.35 8.31
CA LEU A 698 -34.12 16.03 6.89
C LEU A 698 -35.56 16.24 6.40
N ARG A 699 -36.48 16.67 7.27
CA ARG A 699 -37.89 16.94 6.96
C ARG A 699 -38.61 15.72 6.37
N CYS A 700 -38.25 14.52 6.82
CA CYS A 700 -38.86 13.28 6.35
C CYS A 700 -40.34 13.22 6.76
N SER A 701 -41.21 13.08 5.76
CA SER A 701 -42.63 12.80 5.99
C SER A 701 -42.85 11.38 6.50
N ASN A 702 -44.01 11.11 7.10
CA ASN A 702 -44.35 9.76 7.57
C ASN A 702 -44.33 8.71 6.44
N LYS A 703 -44.62 9.12 5.20
CA LYS A 703 -44.54 8.26 4.01
C LYS A 703 -43.09 7.86 3.70
N GLN A 704 -42.15 8.80 3.83
CA GLN A 704 -40.73 8.56 3.52
C GLN A 704 -40.00 7.70 4.56
N ILE A 705 -40.63 7.44 5.70
CA ILE A 705 -40.12 6.50 6.72
C ILE A 705 -40.98 5.24 6.82
N GLU A 706 -41.90 5.01 5.87
CA GLU A 706 -42.80 3.86 5.86
C GLU A 706 -42.06 2.54 5.69
N TRP A 707 -40.87 2.55 5.07
CA TRP A 707 -39.98 1.39 4.98
C TRP A 707 -39.67 0.77 6.35
N MET A 708 -39.70 1.55 7.44
CA MET A 708 -39.54 1.05 8.82
C MET A 708 -40.67 0.10 9.27
N GLN A 709 -41.78 0.03 8.53
CA GLN A 709 -42.87 -0.89 8.79
C GLN A 709 -42.62 -2.29 8.21
N PHE A 710 -41.69 -2.40 7.26
CA PHE A 710 -41.35 -3.63 6.57
C PHE A 710 -40.11 -4.30 7.18
N PRO A 711 -39.92 -5.62 6.97
CA PRO A 711 -38.71 -6.32 7.36
C PRO A 711 -37.46 -5.64 6.80
N SER A 712 -36.39 -5.60 7.58
CA SER A 712 -35.17 -4.88 7.18
C SER A 712 -34.44 -5.47 5.97
N MET A 713 -34.80 -6.69 5.55
CA MET A 713 -34.31 -7.32 4.32
C MET A 713 -34.86 -6.61 3.07
N ASP A 714 -36.03 -6.01 3.16
CA ASP A 714 -36.74 -5.40 2.04
C ASP A 714 -36.46 -3.89 1.93
N TRP A 715 -35.77 -3.28 2.89
CA TRP A 715 -35.55 -1.83 2.94
C TRP A 715 -34.87 -1.29 1.69
N GLU A 716 -33.94 -2.05 1.10
CA GLU A 716 -33.25 -1.66 -0.15
C GLU A 716 -34.19 -1.52 -1.35
N LEU A 717 -35.41 -2.07 -1.29
CA LEU A 717 -36.43 -1.89 -2.34
C LEU A 717 -37.05 -0.49 -2.32
N PHE A 718 -37.03 0.19 -1.17
CA PHE A 718 -37.63 1.51 -0.99
C PHE A 718 -36.65 2.63 -1.39
N GLU A 719 -37.08 3.49 -2.31
CA GLU A 719 -36.29 4.65 -2.77
C GLU A 719 -35.93 5.58 -1.62
N ASP A 720 -36.89 5.91 -0.76
CA ASP A 720 -36.67 6.77 0.40
C ASP A 720 -35.59 6.21 1.34
N TYR A 721 -35.56 4.90 1.56
CA TYR A 721 -34.51 4.28 2.38
C TYR A 721 -33.14 4.40 1.69
N ARG A 722 -33.05 4.13 0.38
CA ARG A 722 -31.79 4.26 -0.36
C ARG A 722 -31.27 5.69 -0.34
N ASP A 723 -32.14 6.68 -0.45
CA ASP A 723 -31.77 8.10 -0.38
C ASP A 723 -31.27 8.50 1.00
N LEU A 724 -31.98 8.09 2.07
CA LEU A 724 -31.50 8.31 3.44
C LEU A 724 -30.20 7.57 3.73
N LYS A 725 -30.05 6.33 3.23
CA LYS A 725 -28.81 5.56 3.35
C LYS A 725 -27.67 6.27 2.64
N ALA A 726 -27.86 6.74 1.41
CA ALA A 726 -26.86 7.49 0.66
C ALA A 726 -26.47 8.79 1.38
N PHE A 727 -27.45 9.48 1.97
CA PHE A 727 -27.23 10.66 2.80
C PHE A 727 -26.35 10.33 4.03
N VAL A 728 -26.75 9.34 4.83
CA VAL A 728 -26.04 8.94 6.05
C VAL A 728 -24.64 8.41 5.73
N CYS A 729 -24.49 7.55 4.72
CA CYS A 729 -23.18 7.08 4.27
C CYS A 729 -22.30 8.21 3.72
N GLY A 730 -22.90 9.30 3.23
CA GLY A 730 -22.22 10.50 2.75
C GLY A 730 -21.91 11.54 3.83
N LEU A 731 -22.37 11.36 5.07
CA LEU A 731 -22.06 12.27 6.18
C LEU A 731 -20.57 12.24 6.51
N GLU A 732 -19.92 13.40 6.40
CA GLU A 732 -18.54 13.58 6.85
C GLU A 732 -18.52 13.68 8.39
N VAL A 733 -18.02 12.65 9.05
CA VAL A 733 -17.88 12.57 10.53
C VAL A 733 -16.44 12.81 11.01
N VAL A 734 -15.61 13.35 10.12
CA VAL A 734 -14.21 13.71 10.39
C VAL A 734 -13.95 15.13 9.90
N ASN A 735 -13.15 15.87 10.67
CA ASN A 735 -12.89 17.29 10.42
C ASN A 735 -11.73 17.55 9.45
N ASP A 736 -11.26 16.51 8.73
CA ASP A 736 -10.17 16.61 7.75
C ASP A 736 -10.36 17.73 6.72
N SER A 737 -11.61 18.08 6.40
CA SER A 737 -11.95 19.11 5.43
C SER A 737 -11.54 20.50 5.94
N ALA A 738 -11.79 20.80 7.22
CA ALA A 738 -11.33 22.03 7.84
C ALA A 738 -9.80 22.09 7.93
N GLU A 739 -9.14 20.99 8.31
CA GLU A 739 -7.68 20.92 8.30
C GLU A 739 -7.08 21.19 6.91
N ARG A 740 -7.71 20.70 5.83
CA ARG A 740 -7.28 20.97 4.46
C ARG A 740 -7.41 22.46 4.11
N GLY A 741 -8.45 23.15 4.59
CA GLY A 741 -8.59 24.59 4.42
C GLY A 741 -7.55 25.39 5.21
N VAL A 742 -7.22 24.96 6.43
CA VAL A 742 -6.08 25.49 7.21
C VAL A 742 -4.75 25.31 6.45
N LYS A 743 -4.53 24.12 5.87
CA LYS A 743 -3.34 23.87 5.03
C LYS A 743 -3.34 24.77 3.81
N MET A 744 -4.48 25.00 3.18
CA MET A 744 -4.61 25.88 2.02
C MET A 744 -4.20 27.31 2.37
N ILE A 745 -4.69 27.91 3.46
CA ILE A 745 -4.22 29.25 3.83
C ILE A 745 -2.73 29.24 4.18
N SER A 746 -2.24 28.21 4.87
CA SER A 746 -0.82 28.10 5.23
C SER A 746 0.10 28.09 4.00
N ASP A 747 -0.34 27.45 2.91
CA ASP A 747 0.44 27.32 1.67
C ASP A 747 0.41 28.60 0.83
N PHE A 748 -0.66 29.40 0.92
CA PHE A 748 -0.90 30.56 0.04
C PHE A 748 -0.91 31.90 0.80
N LYS A 749 -0.50 31.92 2.09
CA LYS A 749 -0.52 33.10 2.99
C LYS A 749 0.36 34.28 2.54
N ASP A 750 1.38 34.02 1.73
CA ASP A 750 2.39 35.02 1.33
C ASP A 750 2.19 35.52 -0.12
N ILE A 751 1.09 35.13 -0.78
CA ILE A 751 0.81 35.50 -2.18
C ILE A 751 0.13 36.86 -2.29
N VAL A 752 -0.72 37.21 -1.31
CA VAL A 752 -1.42 38.49 -1.23
C VAL A 752 -1.44 39.02 0.19
N ASP A 753 -1.30 40.35 0.31
CA ASP A 753 -1.29 41.03 1.61
C ASP A 753 -2.69 41.45 2.06
N ASN A 754 -3.58 41.72 1.11
CA ASN A 754 -4.96 42.17 1.37
C ASN A 754 -5.89 40.99 1.69
N GLU A 755 -6.65 41.10 2.77
CA GLU A 755 -7.49 40.01 3.28
C GLU A 755 -8.61 39.59 2.32
N GLU A 756 -9.30 40.56 1.71
CA GLU A 756 -10.36 40.27 0.74
C GLU A 756 -9.82 39.51 -0.48
N GLN A 757 -8.67 39.94 -1.00
CA GLN A 757 -7.97 39.24 -2.07
C GLN A 757 -7.48 37.85 -1.66
N GLN A 758 -7.11 37.66 -0.40
CA GLN A 758 -6.76 36.35 0.13
C GLN A 758 -7.97 35.42 0.11
N GLN A 759 -9.15 35.88 0.51
CA GLN A 759 -10.37 35.07 0.45
C GLN A 759 -10.74 34.70 -1.00
N TYR A 760 -10.64 35.64 -1.94
CA TYR A 760 -10.87 35.33 -3.36
C TYR A 760 -9.85 34.32 -3.90
N LEU A 761 -8.58 34.46 -3.52
CA LEU A 761 -7.52 33.54 -3.91
C LEU A 761 -7.83 32.10 -3.47
N LEU A 762 -8.30 31.89 -2.24
CA LEU A 762 -8.64 30.57 -1.73
C LEU A 762 -9.80 29.92 -2.52
N GLN A 763 -10.84 30.71 -2.84
CA GLN A 763 -11.96 30.25 -3.67
C GLN A 763 -11.48 29.81 -5.08
N VAL A 764 -10.60 30.60 -5.69
CA VAL A 764 -10.00 30.30 -7.00
C VAL A 764 -9.16 29.02 -6.95
N ILE A 765 -8.34 28.84 -5.91
CA ILE A 765 -7.50 27.66 -5.75
C ILE A 765 -8.35 26.40 -5.58
N GLU A 766 -9.41 26.46 -4.77
CA GLU A 766 -10.34 25.35 -4.58
C GLU A 766 -10.95 24.91 -5.91
N LYS A 767 -11.59 25.83 -6.65
CA LYS A 767 -12.20 25.56 -7.95
C LYS A 767 -11.18 24.98 -8.95
N HIS A 768 -10.03 25.62 -9.08
CA HIS A 768 -8.99 25.18 -10.01
C HIS A 768 -8.40 23.80 -9.63
N ARG A 769 -8.37 23.43 -8.34
CA ARG A 769 -7.95 22.09 -7.90
C ARG A 769 -8.95 21.00 -8.30
N GLN A 770 -10.24 21.32 -8.38
CA GLN A 770 -11.28 20.40 -8.83
C GLN A 770 -11.27 20.24 -10.35
N GLU A 771 -11.01 21.32 -11.10
CA GLU A 771 -11.02 21.31 -12.57
C GLU A 771 -9.78 20.63 -13.18
N ILE A 772 -8.60 20.86 -12.59
CA ILE A 772 -7.33 20.49 -13.21
C ILE A 772 -6.52 19.57 -12.28
N ASN A 773 -6.16 18.39 -12.77
CA ASN A 773 -5.22 17.51 -12.10
C ASN A 773 -3.79 17.74 -12.63
N LEU A 774 -2.95 18.43 -11.87
CA LEU A 774 -1.56 18.70 -12.26
C LEU A 774 -0.67 17.44 -12.34
N ASN A 775 -1.09 16.35 -11.70
CA ASN A 775 -0.41 15.04 -11.80
C ASN A 775 -1.02 14.15 -12.90
N GLY A 776 -1.98 14.69 -13.67
CA GLY A 776 -2.68 13.99 -14.73
C GLY A 776 -1.83 13.79 -15.99
N ARG A 777 -2.35 13.01 -16.94
CA ARG A 777 -1.76 12.81 -18.27
C ARG A 777 -2.10 14.01 -19.16
N LYS A 778 -1.51 14.08 -20.37
CA LYS A 778 -1.78 15.15 -21.35
C LYS A 778 -3.26 15.47 -21.55
N GLN A 779 -4.13 14.45 -21.52
CA GLN A 779 -5.59 14.60 -21.66
C GLN A 779 -6.24 15.41 -20.52
N ASP A 780 -5.69 15.35 -19.30
CA ASP A 780 -6.20 16.09 -18.14
C ASP A 780 -5.86 17.59 -18.23
N LEU A 781 -4.82 17.94 -18.99
CA LEU A 781 -4.41 19.33 -19.25
C LEU A 781 -5.19 19.98 -20.39
N CYS A 782 -5.94 19.22 -21.20
CA CYS A 782 -6.79 19.76 -22.27
C CYS A 782 -8.04 20.48 -21.76
N LYS A 783 -8.29 20.48 -20.44
CA LYS A 783 -9.39 21.21 -19.78
C LYS A 783 -8.99 22.64 -19.36
N ILE A 784 -7.72 23.03 -19.59
CA ILE A 784 -7.17 24.37 -19.42
C ILE A 784 -7.43 25.16 -20.69
#